data_AF-A0A3D4EY07-F1
#
_entry.id   AF-A0A3D4EY07-F1
#
_cell.length_a   1.000
_cell.length_b   1.000
_cell.length_c   1.000
_cell.angle_alpha   90.00
_cell.angle_beta   90.00
_cell.angle_gamma   90.00
#
_symmetry.space_group_name_H-M   'P 1'
#
loop_
_entity.id
_entity.type
_entity.pdbx_description
1 polymer ?
#
loop_
_entity_poly.entity_id
_entity_poly.type
_entity_poly.pdbx_seq_one_letter_code
_entity_poly.pdbx_strand_id
1 'polypeptide(L)'
;KMNADQLKNALAQEQQNALTEARQELAEARRDNEDDRAGDLDKAIKEAQEATNKARQSELEKAAELAKKVADVLAESSEQSPSQEALKEKQEKLSDAFDSLAQGDSEKAQDALKDIQEMLNPREIAKALAGEQLKAANEARQEMSEAKRDNEGRADDLAKAAKEATEAAEEAQKNNPAQAAQAAKKAVEELAKNAEGSLTQEALQNKQEKLAEALEALAQGNTAEAQAALEEVQNIADPDDVAKALTKAQQDIFDGAKEELSNAQKGQEARAESLPKAVEHAEEAFSEASQANAKAAAEAAQNAAEELGKGAESSPSQQSLKNQQEALAEAFEELAEGNTNEALQALEKLQSERLNGDLEQALAREQEAIVEGTQQELSQAREMQEARANDLPEALAQAENALQEAMKGDSQSAAEAAQAAASELTKGAEVSDSQSSLQERQERVAEALQDLAEGRAGEALASLQEMQSERAAELAQAIDDVAAVEGDPLRQASEMANQGAQNASQASQAQQDGQAQQASQQHQQASQKFAQAQQSLQSASQQLAQKASQAAEQSENPNQAPAPGDAMAEALQKSAQAANSAQSGQQQQAAAQAQAAAEALKKAASEAMSNMKKGGKPGDPAQANQPGEPSDQVAPPSDEAKEGVRQAQANQGVPAELAKLGINAADWEKIQATLKTDVSGSRRAVIPEDYRGLVQKYFQQVSKKK
;
A
#
# COMPACT_ATOMS: atom_id res chain seq x y z
N LYS A 1 38.08 -22.31 2.80
CA LYS A 1 39.18 -22.97 2.07
C LYS A 1 39.62 -24.18 2.87
N MET A 2 39.49 -25.37 2.30
CA MET A 2 39.98 -26.61 2.91
C MET A 2 41.51 -26.71 2.70
N ASN A 3 42.22 -27.35 3.62
CA ASN A 3 43.61 -27.74 3.37
C ASN A 3 43.67 -29.05 2.55
N ALA A 4 44.83 -29.39 1.99
CA ALA A 4 44.98 -30.54 1.09
C ALA A 4 44.54 -31.88 1.72
N ASP A 5 44.79 -32.09 3.01
CA ASP A 5 44.37 -33.30 3.72
C ASP A 5 42.85 -33.36 3.95
N GLN A 6 42.23 -32.21 4.27
CA GLN A 6 40.77 -32.08 4.36
C GLN A 6 40.12 -32.35 3.00
N LEU A 7 40.69 -31.79 1.93
CA LEU A 7 40.20 -31.97 0.56
C LEU A 7 40.31 -33.42 0.09
N LYS A 8 41.45 -34.06 0.34
CA LYS A 8 41.65 -35.50 0.09
C LYS A 8 40.59 -36.35 0.78
N ASN A 9 40.34 -36.10 2.06
CA ASN A 9 39.36 -36.86 2.83
C ASN A 9 37.93 -36.62 2.31
N ALA A 10 37.60 -35.39 1.91
CA ALA A 10 36.31 -35.07 1.29
C ALA A 10 36.13 -35.77 -0.06
N LEU A 11 37.13 -35.73 -0.95
CA LEU A 11 37.08 -36.43 -2.24
C LEU A 11 37.02 -37.95 -2.08
N ALA A 12 37.74 -38.52 -1.12
CA ALA A 12 37.65 -39.94 -0.80
C ALA A 12 36.26 -40.32 -0.24
N GLN A 13 35.59 -39.39 0.46
CA GLN A 13 34.21 -39.57 0.91
C GLN A 13 33.23 -39.51 -0.27
N GLU A 14 33.38 -38.56 -1.19
CA GLU A 14 32.53 -38.49 -2.38
C GLU A 14 32.70 -39.69 -3.31
N GLN A 15 33.92 -40.21 -3.47
CA GLN A 15 34.15 -41.48 -4.18
C GLN A 15 33.42 -42.66 -3.51
N GLN A 16 33.38 -42.67 -2.17
CA GLN A 16 32.66 -43.68 -1.40
C GLN A 16 31.13 -43.54 -1.54
N ASN A 17 30.63 -42.31 -1.66
CA ASN A 17 29.23 -42.02 -1.97
C ASN A 17 28.87 -42.53 -3.37
N ALA A 18 29.67 -42.21 -4.39
CA ALA A 18 29.49 -42.70 -5.75
C ALA A 18 29.57 -44.25 -5.83
N LEU A 19 30.43 -44.89 -5.04
CA LEU A 19 30.44 -46.35 -4.93
C LEU A 19 29.12 -46.91 -4.35
N THR A 20 28.48 -46.18 -3.44
CA THR A 20 27.18 -46.57 -2.87
C THR A 20 26.07 -46.44 -3.91
N GLU A 21 26.06 -45.35 -4.68
CA GLU A 21 25.16 -45.13 -5.80
C GLU A 21 25.32 -46.24 -6.86
N ALA A 22 26.55 -46.56 -7.28
CA ALA A 22 26.83 -47.63 -8.23
C ALA A 22 26.29 -49.01 -7.79
N ARG A 23 26.35 -49.31 -6.47
CA ARG A 23 25.80 -50.56 -5.91
C ARG A 23 24.29 -50.59 -5.93
N GLN A 24 23.63 -49.45 -5.79
CA GLN A 24 22.17 -49.35 -5.94
C GLN A 24 21.78 -49.60 -7.40
N GLU A 25 22.50 -49.01 -8.36
CA GLU A 25 22.31 -49.26 -9.80
C GLU A 25 22.49 -50.74 -10.14
N LEU A 26 23.50 -51.40 -9.59
CA LEU A 26 23.71 -52.84 -9.82
C LEU A 26 22.55 -53.70 -9.29
N ALA A 27 21.98 -53.34 -8.14
CA ALA A 27 20.86 -54.08 -7.56
C ALA A 27 19.61 -54.00 -8.43
N GLU A 28 19.44 -52.88 -9.13
CA GLU A 28 18.35 -52.63 -10.07
C GLU A 28 18.56 -53.36 -11.39
N ALA A 29 19.72 -53.21 -12.03
CA ALA A 29 20.04 -53.92 -13.27
C ALA A 29 19.84 -55.45 -13.10
N ARG A 30 20.18 -56.00 -11.92
CA ARG A 30 19.90 -57.40 -11.57
C ARG A 30 18.43 -57.71 -11.34
N ARG A 31 17.64 -56.78 -10.79
CA ARG A 31 16.19 -56.95 -10.61
C ARG A 31 15.49 -57.02 -11.97
N ASP A 32 15.94 -56.19 -12.91
CA ASP A 32 15.31 -56.05 -14.22
C ASP A 32 15.88 -57.03 -15.26
N ASN A 33 16.83 -57.88 -14.85
CA ASN A 33 17.53 -58.87 -15.67
C ASN A 33 18.30 -58.26 -16.84
N GLU A 34 18.89 -57.08 -16.62
CA GLU A 34 19.79 -56.39 -17.55
C GLU A 34 21.22 -56.92 -17.37
N ASP A 35 21.47 -58.15 -17.82
CA ASP A 35 22.73 -58.87 -17.57
C ASP A 35 23.99 -58.10 -18.04
N ASP A 36 23.90 -57.40 -19.17
CA ASP A 36 25.02 -56.62 -19.74
C ASP A 36 25.34 -55.39 -18.86
N ARG A 37 24.33 -54.56 -18.53
CA ARG A 37 24.48 -53.40 -17.64
C ARG A 37 24.95 -53.81 -16.24
N ALA A 38 24.41 -54.92 -15.71
CA ALA A 38 24.85 -55.46 -14.42
C ALA A 38 26.32 -55.90 -14.45
N GLY A 39 26.79 -56.46 -15.56
CA GLY A 39 28.19 -56.82 -15.77
C GLY A 39 29.13 -55.61 -15.74
N ASP A 40 28.76 -54.53 -16.43
CA ASP A 40 29.52 -53.29 -16.45
C ASP A 40 29.57 -52.62 -15.07
N LEU A 41 28.43 -52.55 -14.38
CA LEU A 41 28.34 -52.02 -13.02
C LEU A 41 29.18 -52.82 -12.02
N ASP A 42 29.20 -54.16 -12.13
CA ASP A 42 30.08 -55.01 -11.29
C ASP A 42 31.57 -54.73 -11.52
N LYS A 43 31.96 -54.39 -12.76
CA LYS A 43 33.34 -53.98 -13.12
C LYS A 43 33.65 -52.58 -12.57
N ALA A 44 32.77 -51.62 -12.81
CA ALA A 44 32.86 -50.25 -12.31
C ALA A 44 32.96 -50.20 -10.77
N ILE A 45 32.16 -50.98 -10.04
CA ILE A 45 32.19 -51.05 -8.57
C ILE A 45 33.55 -51.53 -8.05
N LYS A 46 34.18 -52.52 -8.70
CA LYS A 46 35.50 -53.02 -8.29
C LYS A 46 36.56 -51.94 -8.46
N GLU A 47 36.53 -51.24 -9.58
CA GLU A 47 37.49 -50.18 -9.90
C GLU A 47 37.28 -48.94 -9.01
N ALA A 48 36.03 -48.54 -8.75
CA ALA A 48 35.70 -47.45 -7.83
C ALA A 48 36.09 -47.76 -6.38
N GLN A 49 35.99 -49.03 -5.96
CA GLN A 49 36.46 -49.47 -4.65
C GLN A 49 38.00 -49.42 -4.56
N GLU A 50 38.71 -49.73 -5.64
CA GLU A 50 40.15 -49.54 -5.71
C GLU A 50 40.53 -48.05 -5.72
N ALA A 51 39.82 -47.20 -6.46
CA ALA A 51 40.03 -45.75 -6.47
C ALA A 51 39.92 -45.15 -5.06
N THR A 52 38.89 -45.56 -4.31
CA THR A 52 38.68 -45.16 -2.91
C THR A 52 39.87 -45.54 -2.03
N ASN A 53 40.41 -46.77 -2.20
CA ASN A 53 41.57 -47.23 -1.44
C ASN A 53 42.83 -46.43 -1.79
N LYS A 54 43.03 -46.10 -3.07
CA LYS A 54 44.16 -45.30 -3.56
C LYS A 54 44.12 -43.87 -3.04
N ALA A 55 42.94 -43.23 -3.06
CA ALA A 55 42.74 -41.91 -2.48
C ALA A 55 43.09 -41.88 -0.98
N ARG A 56 42.64 -42.88 -0.20
CA ARG A 56 42.98 -43.00 1.24
C ARG A 56 44.46 -43.26 1.50
N GLN A 57 45.16 -43.94 0.58
CA GLN A 57 46.61 -44.16 0.63
C GLN A 57 47.41 -42.94 0.16
N SER A 58 46.75 -41.83 -0.20
CA SER A 58 47.35 -40.63 -0.80
C SER A 58 48.04 -40.91 -2.15
N GLU A 59 47.64 -41.97 -2.85
CA GLU A 59 48.04 -42.26 -4.24
C GLU A 59 47.04 -41.59 -5.20
N LEU A 60 46.99 -40.25 -5.20
CA LEU A 60 45.94 -39.45 -5.87
C LEU A 60 45.93 -39.61 -7.40
N GLU A 61 47.09 -39.65 -8.06
CA GLU A 61 47.17 -39.89 -9.52
C GLU A 61 46.52 -41.22 -9.91
N LYS A 62 46.79 -42.29 -9.15
CA LYS A 62 46.19 -43.61 -9.37
C LYS A 62 44.69 -43.60 -9.07
N ALA A 63 44.25 -42.82 -8.08
CA ALA A 63 42.83 -42.65 -7.79
C ALA A 63 42.11 -41.96 -8.95
N ALA A 64 42.73 -40.94 -9.55
CA ALA A 64 42.21 -40.25 -10.73
C ALA A 64 42.11 -41.20 -11.94
N GLU A 65 43.18 -41.94 -12.26
CA GLU A 65 43.17 -42.93 -13.36
C GLU A 65 42.05 -43.98 -13.19
N LEU A 66 41.85 -44.47 -11.97
CA LEU A 66 40.79 -45.44 -11.68
C LEU A 66 39.40 -44.81 -11.77
N ALA A 67 39.18 -43.59 -11.25
CA ALA A 67 37.90 -42.90 -11.38
C ALA A 67 37.54 -42.64 -12.85
N LYS A 68 38.52 -42.24 -13.67
CA LYS A 68 38.33 -42.11 -15.11
C LYS A 68 37.95 -43.44 -15.78
N LYS A 69 38.63 -44.53 -15.39
CA LYS A 69 38.33 -45.85 -15.91
C LYS A 69 36.91 -46.30 -15.54
N VAL A 70 36.46 -45.98 -14.32
CA VAL A 70 35.07 -46.21 -13.90
C VAL A 70 34.11 -45.45 -14.81
N ALA A 71 34.36 -44.17 -15.11
CA ALA A 71 33.53 -43.40 -16.04
C ALA A 71 33.50 -44.03 -17.44
N ASP A 72 34.65 -44.46 -17.97
CA ASP A 72 34.74 -45.13 -19.28
C ASP A 72 33.90 -46.42 -19.31
N VAL A 73 33.93 -47.22 -18.23
CA VAL A 73 33.12 -48.45 -18.12
C VAL A 73 31.64 -48.13 -18.01
N LEU A 74 31.26 -47.12 -17.22
CA LEU A 74 29.86 -46.72 -17.08
C LEU A 74 29.29 -46.21 -18.42
N ALA A 75 30.11 -45.60 -19.27
CA ALA A 75 29.72 -45.15 -20.61
C ALA A 75 29.42 -46.30 -21.59
N GLU A 76 29.90 -47.53 -21.35
CA GLU A 76 29.65 -48.68 -22.22
C GLU A 76 28.14 -49.07 -22.24
N SER A 77 27.40 -48.75 -21.18
CA SER A 77 25.95 -49.04 -21.03
C SER A 77 25.11 -47.85 -20.53
N SER A 78 25.64 -46.62 -20.52
CA SER A 78 24.97 -45.46 -19.90
C SER A 78 23.71 -44.97 -20.62
N GLU A 79 23.51 -45.33 -21.90
CA GLU A 79 22.30 -44.98 -22.66
C GLU A 79 21.00 -45.54 -22.06
N GLN A 80 21.09 -46.42 -21.06
CA GLN A 80 19.95 -47.13 -20.48
C GLN A 80 19.42 -46.51 -19.18
N SER A 81 20.12 -45.57 -18.53
CA SER A 81 19.69 -45.04 -17.23
C SER A 81 20.26 -43.64 -16.89
N PRO A 82 19.40 -42.65 -16.57
CA PRO A 82 19.84 -41.29 -16.17
C PRO A 82 20.74 -41.27 -14.92
N SER A 83 20.50 -42.16 -13.95
CA SER A 83 21.37 -42.29 -12.76
C SER A 83 22.75 -42.85 -13.10
N GLN A 84 22.87 -43.70 -14.12
CA GLN A 84 24.16 -44.20 -14.58
C GLN A 84 24.95 -43.12 -15.32
N GLU A 85 24.31 -42.29 -16.14
CA GLU A 85 24.96 -41.13 -16.77
C GLU A 85 25.42 -40.10 -15.73
N ALA A 86 24.58 -39.80 -14.73
CA ALA A 86 24.98 -38.91 -13.62
C ALA A 86 26.15 -39.49 -12.80
N LEU A 87 26.16 -40.80 -12.56
CA LEU A 87 27.26 -41.50 -11.89
C LEU A 87 28.56 -41.41 -12.71
N LYS A 88 28.47 -41.57 -14.04
CA LYS A 88 29.61 -41.40 -14.96
C LYS A 88 30.17 -39.99 -14.87
N GLU A 89 29.34 -38.95 -15.01
CA GLU A 89 29.78 -37.56 -14.92
C GLU A 89 30.43 -37.26 -13.54
N LYS A 90 29.85 -37.83 -12.47
CA LYS A 90 30.42 -37.71 -11.11
C LYS A 90 31.81 -38.34 -11.02
N GLN A 91 32.04 -39.47 -11.69
CA GLN A 91 33.35 -40.13 -11.75
C GLN A 91 34.36 -39.35 -12.60
N GLU A 92 33.94 -38.71 -13.69
CA GLU A 92 34.79 -37.80 -14.48
C GLU A 92 35.27 -36.61 -13.63
N LYS A 93 34.34 -35.95 -12.92
CA LYS A 93 34.70 -34.84 -12.02
C LYS A 93 35.55 -35.29 -10.85
N LEU A 94 35.29 -36.47 -10.27
CA LEU A 94 36.13 -37.05 -9.22
C LEU A 94 37.55 -37.32 -9.71
N SER A 95 37.70 -37.82 -10.95
CA SER A 95 39.00 -37.96 -11.61
C SER A 95 39.74 -36.63 -11.71
N ASP A 96 39.07 -35.60 -12.25
CA ASP A 96 39.65 -34.26 -12.41
C ASP A 96 40.04 -33.62 -11.08
N ALA A 97 39.24 -33.82 -10.03
CA ALA A 97 39.51 -33.32 -8.69
C ALA A 97 40.71 -34.03 -8.04
N PHE A 98 40.81 -35.37 -8.19
CA PHE A 98 41.97 -36.12 -7.71
C PHE A 98 43.26 -35.74 -8.44
N ASP A 99 43.21 -35.55 -9.76
CA ASP A 99 44.36 -35.14 -10.57
C ASP A 99 44.80 -33.71 -10.21
N SER A 100 43.85 -32.78 -10.08
CA SER A 100 44.14 -31.40 -9.66
C SER A 100 44.80 -31.35 -8.28
N LEU A 101 44.31 -32.15 -7.32
CA LEU A 101 44.90 -32.24 -5.99
C LEU A 101 46.29 -32.90 -6.03
N ALA A 102 46.51 -33.90 -6.88
CA ALA A 102 47.82 -34.54 -7.08
C ALA A 102 48.86 -33.55 -7.64
N GLN A 103 48.43 -32.66 -8.53
CA GLN A 103 49.26 -31.59 -9.10
C GLN A 103 49.50 -30.41 -8.13
N GLY A 104 48.86 -30.43 -6.96
CA GLY A 104 48.97 -29.39 -5.93
C GLY A 104 48.01 -28.22 -6.11
N ASP A 105 47.09 -28.28 -7.08
CA ASP A 105 46.07 -27.25 -7.32
C ASP A 105 44.84 -27.49 -6.41
N SER A 106 44.99 -27.04 -5.16
CA SER A 106 43.95 -27.21 -4.13
C SER A 106 42.72 -26.34 -4.37
N GLU A 107 42.83 -25.24 -5.12
CA GLU A 107 41.69 -24.38 -5.44
C GLU A 107 40.82 -25.06 -6.49
N LYS A 108 41.41 -25.49 -7.60
CA LYS A 108 40.69 -26.22 -8.65
C LYS A 108 40.06 -27.52 -8.16
N ALA A 109 40.77 -28.26 -7.31
CA ALA A 109 40.21 -29.47 -6.69
C ALA A 109 39.06 -29.17 -5.71
N GLN A 110 39.06 -27.99 -5.06
CA GLN A 110 37.96 -27.56 -4.19
C GLN A 110 36.73 -27.12 -5.00
N ASP A 111 36.94 -26.44 -6.13
CA ASP A 111 35.85 -26.08 -7.04
C ASP A 111 35.21 -27.33 -7.63
N ALA A 112 36.01 -28.30 -8.10
CA ALA A 112 35.50 -29.58 -8.59
C ALA A 112 34.77 -30.38 -7.49
N LEU A 113 35.26 -30.37 -6.24
CA LEU A 113 34.54 -30.97 -5.11
C LEU A 113 33.17 -30.33 -4.89
N LYS A 114 33.09 -28.99 -5.00
CA LYS A 114 31.82 -28.26 -4.86
C LYS A 114 30.85 -28.68 -5.97
N ASP A 115 31.30 -28.73 -7.21
CA ASP A 115 30.49 -29.18 -8.35
C ASP A 115 29.97 -30.61 -8.13
N ILE A 116 30.82 -31.53 -7.62
CA ILE A 116 30.44 -32.91 -7.29
C ILE A 116 29.37 -32.96 -6.20
N GLN A 117 29.45 -32.07 -5.19
CA GLN A 117 28.49 -32.01 -4.08
C GLN A 117 27.15 -31.39 -4.49
N GLU A 118 27.15 -30.52 -5.50
CA GLU A 118 25.94 -29.93 -6.08
C GLU A 118 25.25 -30.87 -7.09
N MET A 119 25.92 -31.93 -7.56
CA MET A 119 25.31 -32.93 -8.43
C MET A 119 24.21 -33.71 -7.69
N LEU A 120 22.97 -33.45 -8.09
CA LEU A 120 21.81 -34.15 -7.58
C LEU A 120 21.74 -35.59 -8.12
N ASN A 121 21.41 -36.53 -7.24
CA ASN A 121 21.22 -37.92 -7.62
C ASN A 121 19.83 -38.11 -8.26
N PRO A 122 19.74 -38.50 -9.55
CA PRO A 122 18.46 -38.71 -10.23
C PRO A 122 17.51 -39.66 -9.49
N ARG A 123 18.08 -40.66 -8.79
CA ARG A 123 17.31 -41.68 -8.07
C ARG A 123 16.62 -41.13 -6.81
N GLU A 124 17.26 -40.19 -6.14
CA GLU A 124 16.66 -39.52 -4.97
C GLU A 124 15.50 -38.63 -5.41
N ILE A 125 15.68 -37.89 -6.51
CA ILE A 125 14.62 -37.11 -7.15
C ILE A 125 13.48 -38.03 -7.60
N ALA A 126 13.77 -39.14 -8.31
CA ALA A 126 12.76 -40.11 -8.74
C ALA A 126 11.94 -40.66 -7.58
N LYS A 127 12.60 -40.96 -6.45
CA LYS A 127 11.94 -41.46 -5.24
C LYS A 127 11.04 -40.41 -4.60
N ALA A 128 11.47 -39.15 -4.58
CA ALA A 128 10.65 -38.05 -4.06
C ALA A 128 9.44 -37.79 -4.98
N LEU A 129 9.64 -37.76 -6.30
CA LEU A 129 8.58 -37.66 -7.30
C LEU A 129 7.58 -38.83 -7.19
N ALA A 130 8.05 -40.06 -6.97
CA ALA A 130 7.17 -41.20 -6.71
C ALA A 130 6.34 -41.02 -5.43
N GLY A 131 6.91 -40.39 -4.41
CA GLY A 131 6.19 -40.03 -3.19
C GLY A 131 5.06 -39.04 -3.47
N GLU A 132 5.32 -37.99 -4.24
CA GLU A 132 4.31 -37.01 -4.64
C GLU A 132 3.25 -37.59 -5.57
N GLN A 133 3.62 -38.47 -6.51
CA GLN A 133 2.69 -39.23 -7.35
C GLN A 133 1.72 -40.09 -6.52
N LEU A 134 2.21 -40.74 -5.45
CA LEU A 134 1.35 -41.50 -4.54
C LEU A 134 0.41 -40.61 -3.73
N LYS A 135 0.84 -39.38 -3.39
CA LYS A 135 -0.05 -38.39 -2.75
C LYS A 135 -1.14 -37.95 -3.73
N ALA A 136 -0.80 -37.57 -4.95
CA ALA A 136 -1.75 -37.22 -6.01
C ALA A 136 -2.75 -38.37 -6.29
N ALA A 137 -2.27 -39.62 -6.32
CA ALA A 137 -3.13 -40.78 -6.46
C ALA A 137 -4.11 -40.96 -5.28
N ASN A 138 -3.73 -40.58 -4.06
CA ASN A 138 -4.61 -40.63 -2.90
C ASN A 138 -5.60 -39.46 -2.88
N GLU A 139 -5.18 -38.26 -3.27
CA GLU A 139 -6.05 -37.08 -3.47
C GLU A 139 -7.13 -37.42 -4.52
N ALA A 140 -6.75 -37.98 -5.68
CA ALA A 140 -7.70 -38.47 -6.69
C ALA A 140 -8.71 -39.49 -6.13
N ARG A 141 -8.29 -40.34 -5.17
CA ARG A 141 -9.19 -41.32 -4.53
C ARG A 141 -10.13 -40.69 -3.51
N GLN A 142 -9.72 -39.61 -2.86
CA GLN A 142 -10.55 -38.83 -1.96
C GLN A 142 -11.64 -38.13 -2.78
N GLU A 143 -11.26 -37.39 -3.81
CA GLU A 143 -12.18 -36.75 -4.78
C GLU A 143 -13.14 -37.76 -5.40
N MET A 144 -12.65 -38.94 -5.80
CA MET A 144 -13.51 -40.02 -6.32
C MET A 144 -14.57 -40.44 -5.30
N SER A 145 -14.24 -40.46 -4.01
CA SER A 145 -15.17 -40.87 -2.96
C SER A 145 -16.28 -39.83 -2.78
N GLU A 146 -15.97 -38.56 -2.97
CA GLU A 146 -16.93 -37.44 -2.96
C GLU A 146 -17.82 -37.48 -4.21
N ALA A 147 -17.23 -37.58 -5.40
CA ALA A 147 -17.97 -37.74 -6.65
C ALA A 147 -18.93 -38.95 -6.62
N LYS A 148 -18.53 -40.08 -6.00
CA LYS A 148 -19.42 -41.24 -5.79
C LYS A 148 -20.57 -40.95 -4.84
N ARG A 149 -20.32 -40.16 -3.80
CA ARG A 149 -21.34 -39.76 -2.83
C ARG A 149 -22.41 -38.90 -3.49
N ASP A 150 -21.99 -38.03 -4.40
CA ASP A 150 -22.87 -37.10 -5.11
C ASP A 150 -23.39 -37.65 -6.45
N ASN A 151 -23.05 -38.91 -6.76
CA ASN A 151 -23.47 -39.65 -7.95
C ASN A 151 -23.08 -38.97 -9.27
N GLU A 152 -21.86 -38.44 -9.30
CA GLU A 152 -21.26 -37.73 -10.42
C GLU A 152 -20.49 -38.68 -11.35
N GLY A 153 -20.54 -38.40 -12.66
CA GLY A 153 -19.89 -39.23 -13.68
C GLY A 153 -18.37 -39.23 -13.65
N ARG A 154 -17.75 -38.24 -13.01
CA ARG A 154 -16.28 -38.06 -12.92
C ARG A 154 -15.57 -39.09 -12.02
N ALA A 155 -16.32 -39.84 -11.21
CA ALA A 155 -15.75 -40.85 -10.31
C ALA A 155 -14.94 -41.94 -11.04
N ASP A 156 -15.36 -42.34 -12.25
CA ASP A 156 -14.66 -43.36 -13.03
C ASP A 156 -13.34 -42.82 -13.63
N ASP A 157 -13.31 -41.54 -13.99
CA ASP A 157 -12.11 -40.90 -14.54
C ASP A 157 -11.08 -40.64 -13.44
N LEU A 158 -11.51 -40.17 -12.26
CA LEU A 158 -10.68 -40.07 -11.05
C LEU A 158 -10.07 -41.41 -10.64
N ALA A 159 -10.83 -42.51 -10.80
CA ALA A 159 -10.31 -43.85 -10.52
C ALA A 159 -9.19 -44.27 -11.48
N LYS A 160 -9.30 -43.92 -12.77
CA LYS A 160 -8.26 -44.18 -13.77
C LYS A 160 -7.05 -43.28 -13.53
N ALA A 161 -7.26 -41.99 -13.28
CA ALA A 161 -6.20 -41.06 -12.92
C ALA A 161 -5.38 -41.57 -11.73
N ALA A 162 -6.04 -42.00 -10.65
CA ALA A 162 -5.38 -42.57 -9.48
C ALA A 162 -4.57 -43.84 -9.80
N LYS A 163 -5.02 -44.63 -10.78
CA LYS A 163 -4.32 -45.83 -11.23
C LYS A 163 -3.07 -45.46 -12.03
N GLU A 164 -3.19 -44.56 -13.00
CA GLU A 164 -2.06 -44.10 -13.83
C GLU A 164 -1.01 -43.35 -12.98
N ALA A 165 -1.43 -42.55 -11.99
CA ALA A 165 -0.51 -41.92 -11.03
C ALA A 165 0.21 -42.95 -10.14
N THR A 166 -0.47 -44.04 -9.75
CA THR A 166 0.18 -45.16 -9.04
C THR A 166 1.21 -45.85 -9.93
N GLU A 167 0.88 -46.06 -11.22
CA GLU A 167 1.81 -46.63 -12.20
C GLU A 167 3.02 -45.71 -12.43
N ALA A 168 2.81 -44.40 -12.50
CA ALA A 168 3.88 -43.41 -12.57
C ALA A 168 4.83 -43.49 -11.35
N ALA A 169 4.28 -43.61 -10.15
CA ALA A 169 5.06 -43.79 -8.93
C ALA A 169 5.88 -45.11 -8.95
N GLU A 170 5.28 -46.20 -9.41
CA GLU A 170 5.95 -47.49 -9.52
C GLU A 170 7.12 -47.44 -10.52
N GLU A 171 6.91 -46.84 -11.70
CA GLU A 171 7.96 -46.68 -12.70
C GLU A 171 9.06 -45.73 -12.24
N ALA A 172 8.72 -44.64 -11.54
CA ALA A 172 9.72 -43.75 -10.95
C ALA A 172 10.57 -44.48 -9.89
N GLN A 173 9.97 -45.35 -9.06
CA GLN A 173 10.71 -46.17 -8.09
C GLN A 173 11.59 -47.24 -8.73
N LYS A 174 11.20 -47.72 -9.91
CA LYS A 174 12.03 -48.59 -10.78
C LYS A 174 13.07 -47.79 -11.56
N ASN A 175 13.20 -46.49 -11.30
CA ASN A 175 14.18 -45.62 -11.96
C ASN A 175 13.97 -45.56 -13.49
N ASN A 176 12.71 -45.58 -13.90
CA ASN A 176 12.28 -45.50 -15.29
C ASN A 176 11.50 -44.19 -15.53
N PRO A 177 12.17 -43.02 -15.44
CA PRO A 177 11.50 -41.73 -15.46
C PRO A 177 10.75 -41.47 -16.77
N ALA A 178 11.16 -42.05 -17.89
CA ALA A 178 10.46 -41.90 -19.17
C ALA A 178 9.07 -42.56 -19.15
N GLN A 179 8.96 -43.79 -18.63
CA GLN A 179 7.66 -44.45 -18.50
C GLN A 179 6.83 -43.82 -17.37
N ALA A 180 7.48 -43.40 -16.29
CA ALA A 180 6.83 -42.65 -15.22
C ALA A 180 6.18 -41.35 -15.74
N ALA A 181 6.90 -40.58 -16.56
CA ALA A 181 6.37 -39.37 -17.19
C ALA A 181 5.19 -39.68 -18.11
N GLN A 182 5.24 -40.76 -18.90
CA GLN A 182 4.10 -41.17 -19.74
C GLN A 182 2.87 -41.55 -18.93
N ALA A 183 3.03 -42.32 -17.85
CA ALA A 183 1.93 -42.66 -16.95
C ALA A 183 1.39 -41.41 -16.23
N ALA A 184 2.26 -40.49 -15.83
CA ALA A 184 1.87 -39.21 -15.24
C ALA A 184 1.03 -38.37 -16.22
N LYS A 185 1.44 -38.26 -17.49
CA LYS A 185 0.68 -37.56 -18.54
C LYS A 185 -0.69 -38.19 -18.78
N LYS A 186 -0.80 -39.52 -18.80
CA LYS A 186 -2.10 -40.19 -18.87
C LYS A 186 -2.99 -39.88 -17.67
N ALA A 187 -2.42 -39.78 -16.47
CA ALA A 187 -3.17 -39.36 -15.30
C ALA A 187 -3.73 -37.94 -15.47
N VAL A 188 -2.96 -37.00 -16.03
CA VAL A 188 -3.44 -35.65 -16.42
C VAL A 188 -4.60 -35.76 -17.42
N GLU A 189 -4.44 -36.56 -18.49
CA GLU A 189 -5.49 -36.75 -19.51
C GLU A 189 -6.80 -37.31 -18.93
N GLU A 190 -6.72 -38.20 -17.93
CA GLU A 190 -7.90 -38.71 -17.23
C GLU A 190 -8.50 -37.66 -16.28
N LEU A 191 -7.67 -36.85 -15.58
CA LEU A 191 -8.16 -35.77 -14.73
C LEU A 191 -8.86 -34.65 -15.51
N ALA A 192 -8.40 -34.34 -16.72
CA ALA A 192 -9.01 -33.34 -17.59
C ALA A 192 -10.43 -33.73 -18.07
N LYS A 193 -10.79 -35.02 -18.00
CA LYS A 193 -12.13 -35.48 -18.39
C LYS A 193 -13.12 -35.13 -17.28
N ASN A 194 -14.17 -34.41 -17.66
CA ASN A 194 -15.24 -33.99 -16.74
C ASN A 194 -14.71 -33.15 -15.55
N ALA A 195 -13.64 -32.38 -15.75
CA ALA A 195 -13.08 -31.49 -14.73
C ALA A 195 -13.94 -30.23 -14.49
N GLU A 196 -14.78 -29.85 -15.47
CA GLU A 196 -15.55 -28.59 -15.44
C GLU A 196 -16.37 -28.44 -14.14
N GLY A 197 -15.97 -27.47 -13.33
CA GLY A 197 -16.69 -27.05 -12.11
C GLY A 197 -16.15 -27.61 -10.80
N SER A 198 -15.01 -28.31 -10.79
CA SER A 198 -14.38 -28.78 -9.55
C SER A 198 -12.96 -28.24 -9.38
N LEU A 199 -12.82 -27.20 -8.56
CA LEU A 199 -11.54 -26.56 -8.23
C LEU A 199 -10.48 -27.56 -7.74
N THR A 200 -10.88 -28.51 -6.90
CA THR A 200 -9.98 -29.56 -6.37
C THR A 200 -9.45 -30.50 -7.45
N GLN A 201 -10.23 -30.77 -8.50
CA GLN A 201 -9.82 -31.63 -9.60
C GLN A 201 -8.91 -30.89 -10.58
N GLU A 202 -9.18 -29.61 -10.85
CA GLU A 202 -8.31 -28.73 -11.66
C GLU A 202 -6.96 -28.52 -10.96
N ALA A 203 -6.95 -28.23 -9.66
CA ALA A 203 -5.71 -28.14 -8.88
C ALA A 203 -4.91 -29.46 -8.89
N LEU A 204 -5.60 -30.60 -8.76
CA LEU A 204 -4.97 -31.91 -8.85
C LEU A 204 -4.41 -32.20 -10.25
N GLN A 205 -5.10 -31.75 -11.30
CA GLN A 205 -4.64 -31.86 -12.68
C GLN A 205 -3.33 -31.09 -12.88
N ASN A 206 -3.26 -29.83 -12.43
CA ASN A 206 -2.06 -29.00 -12.59
C ASN A 206 -0.88 -29.55 -11.77
N LYS A 207 -1.14 -30.03 -10.56
CA LYS A 207 -0.14 -30.75 -9.76
C LYS A 207 0.40 -31.97 -10.50
N GLN A 208 -0.48 -32.73 -11.15
CA GLN A 208 -0.11 -33.91 -11.92
C GLN A 208 0.67 -33.55 -13.19
N GLU A 209 0.38 -32.41 -13.81
CA GLU A 209 1.13 -31.88 -14.96
C GLU A 209 2.54 -31.47 -14.56
N LYS A 210 2.72 -30.68 -13.50
CA LYS A 210 4.04 -30.33 -12.95
C LYS A 210 4.86 -31.58 -12.55
N LEU A 211 4.20 -32.61 -12.02
CA LEU A 211 4.84 -33.91 -11.76
C LEU A 211 5.28 -34.65 -13.03
N ALA A 212 4.49 -34.57 -14.10
CA ALA A 212 4.83 -35.15 -15.39
C ALA A 212 6.02 -34.44 -16.05
N GLU A 213 6.07 -33.11 -15.96
CA GLU A 213 7.19 -32.27 -16.41
C GLU A 213 8.48 -32.60 -15.64
N ALA A 214 8.41 -32.70 -14.31
CA ALA A 214 9.55 -33.06 -13.48
C ALA A 214 10.12 -34.46 -13.84
N LEU A 215 9.24 -35.43 -14.10
CA LEU A 215 9.64 -36.78 -14.54
C LEU A 215 10.22 -36.76 -15.96
N GLU A 216 9.72 -35.92 -16.86
CA GLU A 216 10.27 -35.75 -18.21
C GLU A 216 11.65 -35.10 -18.19
N ALA A 217 11.83 -34.03 -17.41
CA ALA A 217 13.14 -33.40 -17.18
C ALA A 217 14.14 -34.43 -16.61
N LEU A 218 13.70 -35.25 -15.65
CA LEU A 218 14.52 -36.32 -15.10
C LEU A 218 14.87 -37.39 -16.14
N ALA A 219 13.94 -37.73 -17.03
CA ALA A 219 14.18 -38.67 -18.13
C ALA A 219 15.18 -38.13 -19.16
N GLN A 220 15.24 -36.80 -19.33
CA GLN A 220 16.21 -36.12 -20.18
C GLN A 220 17.57 -35.90 -19.50
N GLY A 221 17.70 -36.26 -18.21
CA GLY A 221 18.92 -36.05 -17.42
C GLY A 221 19.04 -34.66 -16.77
N ASN A 222 18.02 -33.81 -16.90
CA ASN A 222 18.00 -32.46 -16.32
C ASN A 222 17.59 -32.51 -14.85
N THR A 223 18.49 -32.93 -13.97
CA THR A 223 18.20 -33.09 -12.53
C THR A 223 17.88 -31.78 -11.82
N ALA A 224 18.48 -30.66 -12.22
CA ALA A 224 18.18 -29.35 -11.64
C ALA A 224 16.75 -28.88 -11.94
N GLU A 225 16.30 -29.07 -13.19
CA GLU A 225 14.94 -28.75 -13.63
C GLU A 225 13.91 -29.67 -12.96
N ALA A 226 14.21 -30.98 -12.89
CA ALA A 226 13.37 -31.94 -12.18
C ALA A 226 13.22 -31.63 -10.69
N GLN A 227 14.31 -31.18 -10.03
CA GLN A 227 14.29 -30.79 -8.62
C GLN A 227 13.52 -29.49 -8.40
N ALA A 228 13.67 -28.49 -9.27
CA ALA A 228 12.92 -27.24 -9.18
C ALA A 228 11.40 -27.49 -9.32
N ALA A 229 11.00 -28.30 -10.31
CA ALA A 229 9.61 -28.67 -10.49
C ALA A 229 9.05 -29.51 -9.31
N LEU A 230 9.87 -30.38 -8.71
CA LEU A 230 9.50 -31.12 -7.49
C LEU A 230 9.27 -30.17 -6.30
N GLU A 231 10.16 -29.20 -6.10
CA GLU A 231 10.01 -28.19 -5.05
C GLU A 231 8.75 -27.35 -5.25
N GLU A 232 8.44 -27.00 -6.49
CA GLU A 232 7.21 -26.31 -6.83
C GLU A 232 5.97 -27.14 -6.45
N VAL A 233 5.94 -28.43 -6.80
CA VAL A 233 4.86 -29.35 -6.44
C VAL A 233 4.68 -29.48 -4.92
N GLN A 234 5.80 -29.53 -4.17
CA GLN A 234 5.75 -29.65 -2.71
C GLN A 234 5.22 -28.39 -2.02
N ASN A 235 5.29 -27.24 -2.70
CA ASN A 235 4.86 -25.94 -2.19
C ASN A 235 3.51 -25.48 -2.77
N ILE A 236 2.81 -26.33 -3.53
CA ILE A 236 1.45 -26.03 -4.01
C ILE A 236 0.54 -25.78 -2.82
N ALA A 237 -0.07 -24.60 -2.79
CA ALA A 237 -1.02 -24.22 -1.76
C ALA A 237 -2.33 -25.00 -1.88
N ASP A 238 -2.97 -25.23 -0.73
CA ASP A 238 -4.29 -25.86 -0.66
C ASP A 238 -5.35 -24.93 -1.29
N PRO A 239 -6.11 -25.39 -2.31
CA PRO A 239 -7.08 -24.55 -3.01
C PRO A 239 -8.16 -24.00 -2.09
N ASP A 240 -8.57 -24.72 -1.03
CA ASP A 240 -9.58 -24.23 -0.09
C ASP A 240 -9.06 -23.07 0.76
N ASP A 241 -7.77 -23.09 1.11
CA ASP A 241 -7.16 -22.01 1.89
C ASP A 241 -6.94 -20.77 1.02
N VAL A 242 -6.58 -20.94 -0.25
CA VAL A 242 -6.53 -19.83 -1.23
C VAL A 242 -7.93 -19.25 -1.46
N ALA A 243 -8.94 -20.10 -1.68
CA ALA A 243 -10.33 -19.66 -1.87
C ALA A 243 -10.86 -18.84 -0.68
N LYS A 244 -10.58 -19.26 0.55
CA LYS A 244 -10.94 -18.51 1.76
C LYS A 244 -10.22 -17.15 1.82
N ALA A 245 -8.95 -17.11 1.46
CA ALA A 245 -8.17 -15.87 1.45
C ALA A 245 -8.71 -14.88 0.41
N LEU A 246 -8.99 -15.34 -0.81
CA LEU A 246 -9.61 -14.52 -1.87
C LEU A 246 -11.01 -14.06 -1.49
N THR A 247 -11.84 -14.94 -0.91
CA THR A 247 -13.19 -14.57 -0.42
C THR A 247 -13.12 -13.46 0.62
N LYS A 248 -12.15 -13.52 1.54
CA LYS A 248 -11.93 -12.48 2.53
C LYS A 248 -11.48 -11.16 1.90
N ALA A 249 -10.58 -11.22 0.91
CA ALA A 249 -10.17 -10.04 0.16
C ALA A 249 -11.35 -9.40 -0.59
N GLN A 250 -12.20 -10.22 -1.24
CA GLN A 250 -13.42 -9.75 -1.90
C GLN A 250 -14.37 -9.05 -0.93
N GLN A 251 -14.51 -9.59 0.29
CA GLN A 251 -15.36 -9.00 1.32
C GLN A 251 -14.88 -7.59 1.70
N ASP A 252 -13.57 -7.43 1.93
CA ASP A 252 -12.98 -6.14 2.28
C ASP A 252 -13.22 -5.10 1.16
N ILE A 253 -13.05 -5.51 -0.10
CA ILE A 253 -13.28 -4.65 -1.27
C ILE A 253 -14.76 -4.29 -1.42
N PHE A 254 -15.66 -5.25 -1.19
CA PHE A 254 -17.10 -5.03 -1.23
C PHE A 254 -17.55 -4.01 -0.17
N ASP A 255 -17.04 -4.13 1.05
CA ASP A 255 -17.33 -3.16 2.12
C ASP A 255 -16.75 -1.77 1.80
N GLY A 256 -15.55 -1.71 1.19
CA GLY A 256 -14.98 -0.45 0.67
C GLY A 256 -15.83 0.21 -0.42
N ALA A 257 -16.36 -0.58 -1.37
CA ALA A 257 -17.24 -0.06 -2.41
C ALA A 257 -18.57 0.50 -1.84
N LYS A 258 -19.13 -0.12 -0.80
CA LYS A 258 -20.30 0.43 -0.09
C LYS A 258 -19.99 1.74 0.62
N GLU A 259 -18.82 1.85 1.24
CA GLU A 259 -18.40 3.08 1.90
C GLU A 259 -18.28 4.22 0.89
N GLU A 260 -17.67 3.97 -0.27
CA GLU A 260 -17.57 4.95 -1.36
C GLU A 260 -18.94 5.36 -1.90
N LEU A 261 -19.87 4.44 -2.09
CA LEU A 261 -21.25 4.77 -2.47
C LEU A 261 -21.91 5.67 -1.42
N SER A 262 -21.77 5.34 -0.14
CA SER A 262 -22.30 6.16 0.97
C SER A 262 -21.70 7.57 0.96
N ASN A 263 -20.39 7.69 0.73
CA ASN A 263 -19.69 8.98 0.67
C ASN A 263 -20.20 9.81 -0.51
N ALA A 264 -20.27 9.23 -1.71
CA ALA A 264 -20.78 9.91 -2.90
C ALA A 264 -22.24 10.37 -2.74
N GLN A 265 -23.09 9.56 -2.09
CA GLN A 265 -24.48 9.93 -1.82
C GLN A 265 -24.60 11.09 -0.83
N LYS A 266 -23.79 11.08 0.24
CA LYS A 266 -23.75 12.18 1.22
C LYS A 266 -23.23 13.48 0.59
N GLY A 267 -22.22 13.38 -0.27
CA GLY A 267 -21.63 14.49 -1.01
C GLY A 267 -22.48 14.98 -2.20
N GLN A 268 -23.55 14.27 -2.56
CA GLN A 268 -24.34 14.52 -3.78
C GLN A 268 -23.49 14.55 -5.05
N GLU A 269 -22.51 13.65 -5.11
CA GLU A 269 -21.54 13.59 -6.19
C GLU A 269 -22.09 12.81 -7.39
N ALA A 270 -21.69 13.18 -8.61
CA ALA A 270 -22.17 12.53 -9.84
C ALA A 270 -21.87 11.02 -9.88
N ARG A 271 -20.78 10.57 -9.23
CA ARG A 271 -20.42 9.15 -9.12
C ARG A 271 -21.41 8.31 -8.29
N ALA A 272 -22.31 8.93 -7.53
CA ALA A 272 -23.39 8.23 -6.81
C ALA A 272 -24.39 7.54 -7.76
N GLU A 273 -24.41 7.89 -9.04
CA GLU A 273 -25.27 7.26 -10.05
C GLU A 273 -24.69 5.96 -10.64
N SER A 274 -23.36 5.83 -10.71
CA SER A 274 -22.68 4.65 -11.27
C SER A 274 -22.23 3.64 -10.21
N LEU A 275 -21.86 4.10 -9.02
CA LEU A 275 -21.41 3.24 -7.91
C LEU A 275 -22.41 2.15 -7.46
N PRO A 276 -23.75 2.32 -7.52
CA PRO A 276 -24.67 1.26 -7.11
C PRO A 276 -24.49 -0.05 -7.89
N LYS A 277 -24.20 0.02 -9.19
CA LYS A 277 -23.97 -1.18 -10.02
C LYS A 277 -22.63 -1.84 -9.70
N ALA A 278 -21.60 -1.04 -9.42
CA ALA A 278 -20.31 -1.55 -8.97
C ALA A 278 -20.46 -2.33 -7.65
N VAL A 279 -21.26 -1.81 -6.71
CA VAL A 279 -21.54 -2.49 -5.44
C VAL A 279 -22.35 -3.77 -5.65
N GLU A 280 -23.32 -3.77 -6.57
CA GLU A 280 -24.10 -4.97 -6.92
C GLU A 280 -23.21 -6.09 -7.47
N HIS A 281 -22.32 -5.80 -8.42
CA HIS A 281 -21.38 -6.81 -8.94
C HIS A 281 -20.32 -7.23 -7.91
N ALA A 282 -19.89 -6.34 -7.01
CA ALA A 282 -18.99 -6.72 -5.91
C ALA A 282 -19.69 -7.65 -4.90
N GLU A 283 -20.99 -7.46 -4.66
CA GLU A 283 -21.81 -8.37 -3.84
C GLU A 283 -21.96 -9.74 -4.50
N GLU A 284 -22.21 -9.75 -5.81
CA GLU A 284 -22.28 -10.97 -6.63
C GLU A 284 -20.96 -11.73 -6.56
N ALA A 285 -19.82 -11.06 -6.76
CA ALA A 285 -18.49 -11.66 -6.65
C ALA A 285 -18.25 -12.26 -5.26
N PHE A 286 -18.62 -11.56 -4.20
CA PHE A 286 -18.51 -12.08 -2.83
C PHE A 286 -19.40 -13.31 -2.59
N SER A 287 -20.63 -13.30 -3.12
CA SER A 287 -21.57 -14.40 -3.02
C SER A 287 -21.07 -15.65 -3.76
N GLU A 288 -20.56 -15.49 -4.98
CA GLU A 288 -20.00 -16.58 -5.78
C GLU A 288 -18.71 -17.14 -5.13
N ALA A 289 -17.81 -16.27 -4.66
CA ALA A 289 -16.61 -16.68 -3.93
C ALA A 289 -16.95 -17.47 -2.65
N SER A 290 -17.95 -17.02 -1.90
CA SER A 290 -18.45 -17.73 -0.71
C SER A 290 -19.06 -19.10 -1.01
N GLN A 291 -19.51 -19.31 -2.24
CA GLN A 291 -20.00 -20.60 -2.75
C GLN A 291 -18.90 -21.45 -3.38
N ALA A 292 -17.63 -21.04 -3.26
CA ALA A 292 -16.47 -21.66 -3.88
C ALA A 292 -16.57 -21.74 -5.42
N ASN A 293 -17.23 -20.78 -6.05
CA ASN A 293 -17.34 -20.65 -7.50
C ASN A 293 -16.36 -19.59 -8.01
N ALA A 294 -15.07 -19.95 -8.09
CA ALA A 294 -14.00 -19.00 -8.43
C ALA A 294 -14.22 -18.36 -9.82
N LYS A 295 -14.69 -19.13 -10.81
CA LYS A 295 -14.94 -18.61 -12.16
C LYS A 295 -16.01 -17.52 -12.20
N ALA A 296 -17.17 -17.76 -11.57
CA ALA A 296 -18.22 -16.75 -11.52
C ALA A 296 -17.81 -15.56 -10.64
N ALA A 297 -17.03 -15.79 -9.58
CA ALA A 297 -16.46 -14.73 -8.76
C ALA A 297 -15.52 -13.82 -9.57
N ALA A 298 -14.67 -14.39 -10.43
CA ALA A 298 -13.81 -13.64 -11.34
C ALA A 298 -14.62 -12.76 -12.31
N GLU A 299 -15.62 -13.34 -12.98
CA GLU A 299 -16.48 -12.61 -13.92
C GLU A 299 -17.21 -11.45 -13.22
N ALA A 300 -17.74 -11.68 -12.02
CA ALA A 300 -18.42 -10.65 -11.23
C ALA A 300 -17.45 -9.56 -10.72
N ALA A 301 -16.24 -9.93 -10.28
CA ALA A 301 -15.21 -8.98 -9.86
C ALA A 301 -14.77 -8.07 -11.04
N GLN A 302 -14.61 -8.65 -12.23
CA GLN A 302 -14.31 -7.90 -13.46
C GLN A 302 -15.44 -6.92 -13.83
N ASN A 303 -16.70 -7.37 -13.76
CA ASN A 303 -17.86 -6.50 -13.99
C ASN A 303 -17.92 -5.35 -12.97
N ALA A 304 -17.57 -5.62 -11.70
CA ALA A 304 -17.48 -4.58 -10.68
C ALA A 304 -16.39 -3.55 -11.01
N ALA A 305 -15.21 -4.00 -11.46
CA ALA A 305 -14.12 -3.12 -11.92
C ALA A 305 -14.55 -2.23 -13.11
N GLU A 306 -15.26 -2.80 -14.09
CA GLU A 306 -15.77 -2.04 -15.24
C GLU A 306 -16.75 -0.93 -14.80
N GLU A 307 -17.68 -1.24 -13.90
CA GLU A 307 -18.62 -0.24 -13.38
C GLU A 307 -17.94 0.83 -12.52
N LEU A 308 -16.91 0.46 -11.74
CA LEU A 308 -16.08 1.42 -11.02
C LEU A 308 -15.38 2.39 -11.98
N GLY A 309 -15.02 1.94 -13.18
CA GLY A 309 -14.41 2.78 -14.22
C GLY A 309 -15.36 3.72 -14.98
N LYS A 310 -16.69 3.59 -14.83
CA LYS A 310 -17.68 4.38 -15.60
C LYS A 310 -18.01 5.75 -14.96
N GLY A 311 -17.43 6.11 -13.82
CA GLY A 311 -17.61 7.41 -13.16
C GLY A 311 -16.85 8.56 -13.84
N ALA A 312 -17.49 9.70 -14.06
CA ALA A 312 -16.95 10.82 -14.86
C ALA A 312 -15.83 11.64 -14.18
N GLU A 313 -15.55 11.42 -12.89
CA GLU A 313 -14.37 11.92 -12.19
C GLU A 313 -13.93 10.82 -11.21
N SER A 314 -12.84 10.12 -11.52
CA SER A 314 -12.33 9.04 -10.68
C SER A 314 -11.78 9.64 -9.39
N SER A 315 -12.52 9.51 -8.29
CA SER A 315 -11.91 9.68 -6.97
C SER A 315 -10.78 8.64 -6.80
N PRO A 316 -9.66 8.98 -6.12
CA PRO A 316 -8.57 8.03 -5.86
C PRO A 316 -9.03 6.69 -5.28
N SER A 317 -9.97 6.72 -4.35
CA SER A 317 -10.50 5.52 -3.72
C SER A 317 -11.31 4.65 -4.68
N GLN A 318 -12.11 5.23 -5.58
CA GLN A 318 -12.81 4.48 -6.63
C GLN A 318 -11.82 3.85 -7.63
N GLN A 319 -10.74 4.56 -8.00
CA GLN A 319 -9.71 4.04 -8.88
C GLN A 319 -8.90 2.92 -8.21
N SER A 320 -8.56 3.08 -6.93
CA SER A 320 -7.93 2.01 -6.14
C SER A 320 -8.82 0.78 -6.04
N LEU A 321 -10.12 0.95 -5.75
CA LEU A 321 -11.07 -0.17 -5.71
C LEU A 321 -11.21 -0.85 -7.08
N LYS A 322 -11.15 -0.09 -8.18
CA LYS A 322 -11.15 -0.66 -9.53
C LYS A 322 -9.94 -1.58 -9.73
N ASN A 323 -8.74 -1.08 -9.43
CA ASN A 323 -7.51 -1.85 -9.59
C ASN A 323 -7.52 -3.10 -8.69
N GLN A 324 -7.98 -2.95 -7.45
CA GLN A 324 -8.14 -4.08 -6.53
C GLN A 324 -9.12 -5.14 -7.07
N GLN A 325 -10.23 -4.75 -7.70
CA GLN A 325 -11.15 -5.69 -8.33
C GLN A 325 -10.56 -6.37 -9.57
N GLU A 326 -9.75 -5.67 -10.38
CA GLU A 326 -9.04 -6.27 -11.53
C GLU A 326 -8.02 -7.32 -11.07
N ALA A 327 -7.22 -6.99 -10.05
CA ALA A 327 -6.26 -7.93 -9.47
C ALA A 327 -6.95 -9.13 -8.80
N LEU A 328 -8.13 -8.92 -8.20
CA LEU A 328 -8.90 -9.99 -7.58
C LEU A 328 -9.56 -10.90 -8.63
N ALA A 329 -10.01 -10.33 -9.74
CA ALA A 329 -10.50 -11.11 -10.88
C ALA A 329 -9.38 -12.01 -11.43
N GLU A 330 -8.17 -11.47 -11.64
CA GLU A 330 -6.97 -12.24 -12.03
C GLU A 330 -6.71 -13.39 -11.04
N ALA A 331 -6.74 -13.11 -9.73
CA ALA A 331 -6.52 -14.14 -8.71
C ALA A 331 -7.60 -15.23 -8.69
N PHE A 332 -8.87 -14.88 -8.93
CA PHE A 332 -9.96 -15.85 -9.04
C PHE A 332 -9.90 -16.66 -10.34
N GLU A 333 -9.44 -16.08 -11.46
CA GLU A 333 -9.19 -16.80 -12.71
C GLU A 333 -8.11 -17.85 -12.50
N GLU A 334 -6.96 -17.49 -11.91
CA GLU A 334 -5.89 -18.45 -11.61
C GLU A 334 -6.38 -19.57 -10.67
N LEU A 335 -7.17 -19.23 -9.65
CA LEU A 335 -7.76 -20.25 -8.77
C LEU A 335 -8.74 -21.17 -9.53
N ALA A 336 -9.55 -20.61 -10.44
CA ALA A 336 -10.48 -21.36 -11.28
C ALA A 336 -9.76 -22.24 -12.31
N GLU A 337 -8.53 -21.91 -12.67
CA GLU A 337 -7.69 -22.77 -13.51
C GLU A 337 -6.92 -23.82 -12.70
N GLY A 338 -7.00 -23.80 -11.36
CA GLY A 338 -6.28 -24.70 -10.46
C GLY A 338 -4.85 -24.24 -10.11
N ASN A 339 -4.46 -23.04 -10.52
CA ASN A 339 -3.14 -22.44 -10.32
C ASN A 339 -3.08 -21.75 -8.94
N THR A 340 -3.07 -22.54 -7.87
CA THR A 340 -3.19 -22.00 -6.50
C THR A 340 -2.02 -21.11 -6.07
N ASN A 341 -0.82 -21.34 -6.61
CA ASN A 341 0.36 -20.54 -6.30
C ASN A 341 0.32 -19.20 -7.03
N GLU A 342 -0.10 -19.20 -8.29
CA GLU A 342 -0.28 -18.03 -9.13
C GLU A 342 -1.42 -17.15 -8.58
N ALA A 343 -2.52 -17.77 -8.12
CA ALA A 343 -3.59 -17.09 -7.40
C ALA A 343 -3.11 -16.44 -6.08
N LEU A 344 -2.21 -17.09 -5.34
CA LEU A 344 -1.59 -16.48 -4.15
C LEU A 344 -0.68 -15.32 -4.50
N GLN A 345 0.12 -15.42 -5.56
CA GLN A 345 0.96 -14.32 -6.04
C GLN A 345 0.10 -13.13 -6.47
N ALA A 346 -1.01 -13.38 -7.16
CA ALA A 346 -1.98 -12.34 -7.52
C ALA A 346 -2.61 -11.71 -6.26
N LEU A 347 -2.92 -12.50 -5.23
CA LEU A 347 -3.41 -11.98 -3.95
C LEU A 347 -2.36 -11.13 -3.21
N GLU A 348 -1.08 -11.51 -3.21
CA GLU A 348 0.01 -10.71 -2.63
C GLU A 348 0.20 -9.39 -3.37
N LYS A 349 0.10 -9.42 -4.71
CA LYS A 349 0.11 -8.22 -5.55
C LYS A 349 -1.08 -7.31 -5.21
N LEU A 350 -2.28 -7.87 -5.06
CA LEU A 350 -3.47 -7.12 -4.63
C LEU A 350 -3.28 -6.45 -3.26
N GLN A 351 -2.69 -7.16 -2.29
CA GLN A 351 -2.40 -6.56 -0.97
C GLN A 351 -1.43 -5.38 -1.09
N SER A 352 -0.45 -5.49 -1.99
CA SER A 352 0.49 -4.40 -2.29
C SER A 352 -0.21 -3.22 -2.97
N GLU A 353 -1.10 -3.49 -3.93
CA GLU A 353 -1.91 -2.46 -4.59
C GLU A 353 -2.86 -1.75 -3.64
N ARG A 354 -3.47 -2.48 -2.70
CA ARG A 354 -4.30 -1.92 -1.63
C ARG A 354 -3.50 -0.97 -0.75
N LEU A 355 -2.31 -1.39 -0.32
CA LEU A 355 -1.40 -0.54 0.46
C LEU A 355 -1.05 0.74 -0.30
N ASN A 356 -0.71 0.62 -1.58
CA ASN A 356 -0.38 1.77 -2.42
C ASN A 356 -1.58 2.72 -2.57
N GLY A 357 -2.78 2.21 -2.84
CA GLY A 357 -3.98 3.03 -2.95
C GLY A 357 -4.34 3.75 -1.65
N ASP A 358 -4.23 3.08 -0.50
CA ASP A 358 -4.42 3.69 0.81
C ASP A 358 -3.40 4.81 1.07
N LEU A 359 -2.14 4.61 0.63
CA LEU A 359 -1.07 5.60 0.72
C LEU A 359 -1.29 6.79 -0.21
N GLU A 360 -1.66 6.57 -1.47
CA GLU A 360 -2.00 7.61 -2.44
C GLU A 360 -3.12 8.49 -1.89
N GLN A 361 -4.18 7.88 -1.37
CA GLN A 361 -5.30 8.62 -0.79
C GLN A 361 -4.89 9.42 0.45
N ALA A 362 -4.03 8.85 1.31
CA ALA A 362 -3.56 9.55 2.50
C ALA A 362 -2.63 10.73 2.15
N LEU A 363 -1.74 10.57 1.18
CA LEU A 363 -0.85 11.63 0.71
C LEU A 363 -1.61 12.74 -0.03
N ALA A 364 -2.64 12.39 -0.82
CA ALA A 364 -3.52 13.39 -1.44
C ALA A 364 -4.24 14.25 -0.39
N ARG A 365 -4.66 13.66 0.74
CA ARG A 365 -5.27 14.41 1.86
C ARG A 365 -4.25 15.30 2.59
N GLU A 366 -3.02 14.81 2.77
CA GLU A 366 -1.94 15.64 3.31
C GLU A 366 -1.68 16.86 2.41
N GLN A 367 -1.68 16.64 1.09
CA GLN A 367 -1.54 17.70 0.09
C GLN A 367 -2.72 18.69 0.13
N GLU A 368 -3.95 18.21 0.29
CA GLU A 368 -5.15 19.06 0.45
C GLU A 368 -5.02 20.00 1.67
N ALA A 369 -4.54 19.48 2.80
CA ALA A 369 -4.31 20.28 3.99
C ALA A 369 -3.23 21.36 3.77
N ILE A 370 -2.22 21.10 2.93
CA ILE A 370 -1.21 22.11 2.58
C ILE A 370 -1.79 23.20 1.67
N VAL A 371 -2.67 22.83 0.74
CA VAL A 371 -3.42 23.80 -0.08
C VAL A 371 -4.25 24.72 0.82
N GLU A 372 -5.03 24.17 1.76
CA GLU A 372 -5.81 24.95 2.71
C GLU A 372 -4.93 25.88 3.55
N GLY A 373 -3.81 25.38 4.09
CA GLY A 373 -2.85 26.18 4.86
C GLY A 373 -2.26 27.33 4.06
N THR A 374 -1.91 27.08 2.79
CA THR A 374 -1.38 28.10 1.88
C THR A 374 -2.43 29.16 1.53
N GLN A 375 -3.70 28.78 1.37
CA GLN A 375 -4.82 29.72 1.20
C GLN A 375 -5.02 30.62 2.42
N GLN A 376 -4.86 30.07 3.64
CA GLN A 376 -4.94 30.85 4.88
C GLN A 376 -3.80 31.86 4.98
N GLU A 377 -2.55 31.45 4.71
CA GLU A 377 -1.40 32.37 4.69
C GLU A 377 -1.58 33.49 3.67
N LEU A 378 -2.07 33.16 2.47
CA LEU A 378 -2.37 34.16 1.44
C LEU A 378 -3.44 35.16 1.92
N SER A 379 -4.46 34.69 2.61
CA SER A 379 -5.53 35.53 3.16
C SER A 379 -5.00 36.48 4.23
N GLN A 380 -4.17 35.97 5.16
CA GLN A 380 -3.55 36.77 6.21
C GLN A 380 -2.57 37.80 5.65
N ALA A 381 -1.71 37.41 4.71
CA ALA A 381 -0.76 38.32 4.07
C ALA A 381 -1.47 39.45 3.33
N ARG A 382 -2.61 39.17 2.69
CA ARG A 382 -3.46 40.20 2.05
C ARG A 382 -4.11 41.12 3.07
N GLU A 383 -4.61 40.59 4.18
CA GLU A 383 -5.20 41.37 5.27
C GLU A 383 -4.18 42.34 5.89
N MET A 384 -2.95 41.86 6.12
CA MET A 384 -1.85 42.64 6.68
C MET A 384 -1.07 43.47 5.65
N GLN A 385 -1.43 43.37 4.36
CA GLN A 385 -0.75 44.06 3.25
C GLN A 385 0.75 43.77 3.17
N GLU A 386 1.14 42.53 3.44
CA GLU A 386 2.53 42.11 3.44
C GLU A 386 3.02 41.76 2.03
N ALA A 387 4.32 41.92 1.79
CA ALA A 387 4.93 41.67 0.48
C ALA A 387 4.74 40.22 0.00
N ARG A 388 4.68 39.25 0.94
CA ARG A 388 4.49 37.81 0.67
C ARG A 388 3.16 37.47 -0.02
N ALA A 389 2.18 38.38 0.02
CA ALA A 389 0.91 38.22 -0.71
C ALA A 389 1.06 38.20 -2.24
N ASN A 390 2.20 38.64 -2.78
CA ASN A 390 2.50 38.59 -4.21
C ASN A 390 3.13 37.26 -4.65
N ASP A 391 3.75 36.51 -3.74
CA ASP A 391 4.50 35.29 -4.04
C ASP A 391 3.68 34.02 -3.72
N LEU A 392 2.86 34.06 -2.66
CA LEU A 392 1.98 32.96 -2.23
C LEU A 392 0.94 32.48 -3.28
N PRO A 393 0.43 33.29 -4.23
CA PRO A 393 -0.49 32.79 -5.26
C PRO A 393 0.12 31.72 -6.18
N GLU A 394 1.41 31.80 -6.48
CA GLU A 394 2.09 30.79 -7.32
C GLU A 394 2.30 29.50 -6.53
N ALA A 395 2.71 29.60 -5.25
CA ALA A 395 2.81 28.47 -4.35
C ALA A 395 1.48 27.71 -4.21
N LEU A 396 0.37 28.47 -4.06
CA LEU A 396 -0.97 27.89 -4.01
C LEU A 396 -1.33 27.16 -5.30
N ALA A 397 -1.05 27.76 -6.46
CA ALA A 397 -1.36 27.14 -7.75
C ALA A 397 -0.58 25.82 -7.97
N GLN A 398 0.70 25.77 -7.55
CA GLN A 398 1.50 24.54 -7.63
C GLN A 398 1.01 23.49 -6.62
N ALA A 399 0.61 23.90 -5.41
CA ALA A 399 0.05 22.98 -4.42
C ALA A 399 -1.30 22.39 -4.85
N GLU A 400 -2.15 23.19 -5.52
CA GLU A 400 -3.41 22.74 -6.12
C GLU A 400 -3.16 21.78 -7.31
N ASN A 401 -2.13 22.04 -8.11
CA ASN A 401 -1.71 21.13 -9.17
C ASN A 401 -1.20 19.80 -8.61
N ALA A 402 -0.38 19.83 -7.56
CA ALA A 402 0.09 18.64 -6.85
C ALA A 402 -1.07 17.81 -6.29
N LEU A 403 -2.08 18.48 -5.71
CA LEU A 403 -3.30 17.83 -5.25
C LEU A 403 -4.05 17.17 -6.41
N GLN A 404 -4.19 17.86 -7.55
CA GLN A 404 -4.86 17.29 -8.72
C GLN A 404 -4.15 16.06 -9.28
N GLU A 405 -2.82 16.07 -9.36
CA GLU A 405 -2.07 14.90 -9.83
C GLU A 405 -2.10 13.75 -8.81
N ALA A 406 -2.00 14.05 -7.50
CA ALA A 406 -2.18 13.05 -6.45
C ALA A 406 -3.59 12.44 -6.50
N MET A 407 -4.61 13.24 -6.81
CA MET A 407 -5.98 12.78 -6.98
C MET A 407 -6.20 11.90 -8.22
N LYS A 408 -5.30 11.93 -9.21
CA LYS A 408 -5.34 11.03 -10.38
C LYS A 408 -4.57 9.72 -10.14
N GLY A 409 -3.90 9.58 -8.99
CA GLY A 409 -2.96 8.50 -8.71
C GLY A 409 -1.63 8.63 -9.47
N ASP A 410 -1.32 9.81 -10.05
CA ASP A 410 -0.02 10.05 -10.67
C ASP A 410 0.97 10.55 -9.61
N SER A 411 1.46 9.60 -8.80
CA SER A 411 2.38 9.89 -7.69
C SER A 411 3.65 10.61 -8.16
N GLN A 412 4.12 10.35 -9.39
CA GLN A 412 5.32 11.00 -9.92
C GLN A 412 5.06 12.47 -10.29
N SER A 413 4.01 12.74 -11.07
CA SER A 413 3.63 14.12 -11.41
C SER A 413 3.24 14.92 -10.17
N ALA A 414 2.59 14.26 -9.19
CA ALA A 414 2.24 14.86 -7.91
C ALA A 414 3.48 15.26 -7.10
N ALA A 415 4.50 14.40 -7.04
CA ALA A 415 5.77 14.69 -6.36
C ALA A 415 6.48 15.91 -6.97
N GLU A 416 6.56 15.99 -8.31
CA GLU A 416 7.18 17.12 -9.00
C GLU A 416 6.46 18.45 -8.73
N ALA A 417 5.12 18.45 -8.78
CA ALA A 417 4.31 19.62 -8.48
C ALA A 417 4.39 20.01 -7.00
N ALA A 418 4.42 19.04 -6.10
CA ALA A 418 4.62 19.26 -4.66
C ALA A 418 5.99 19.93 -4.39
N GLN A 419 7.05 19.46 -5.04
CA GLN A 419 8.38 20.06 -4.90
C GLN A 419 8.47 21.47 -5.48
N ALA A 420 7.75 21.75 -6.58
CA ALA A 420 7.60 23.09 -7.13
C ALA A 420 6.87 24.02 -6.14
N ALA A 421 5.79 23.54 -5.50
CA ALA A 421 5.07 24.28 -4.48
C ALA A 421 5.95 24.63 -3.28
N ALA A 422 6.75 23.66 -2.79
CA ALA A 422 7.72 23.91 -1.72
C ALA A 422 8.73 25.01 -2.10
N SER A 423 9.26 24.95 -3.33
CA SER A 423 10.20 25.96 -3.84
C SER A 423 9.59 27.36 -3.89
N GLU A 424 8.31 27.48 -4.27
CA GLU A 424 7.60 28.76 -4.28
C GLU A 424 7.29 29.27 -2.86
N LEU A 425 7.02 28.38 -1.89
CA LEU A 425 6.83 28.75 -0.48
C LEU A 425 8.10 29.34 0.15
N THR A 426 9.28 29.16 -0.43
CA THR A 426 10.51 29.83 0.05
C THR A 426 10.64 31.28 -0.42
N LYS A 427 9.79 31.74 -1.36
CA LYS A 427 9.88 33.08 -1.95
C LYS A 427 9.10 34.09 -1.11
N GLY A 428 9.69 35.28 -0.97
CA GLY A 428 9.13 36.41 -0.22
C GLY A 428 10.21 37.18 0.53
N ALA A 429 9.96 38.46 0.81
CA ALA A 429 10.90 39.31 1.55
C ALA A 429 10.98 38.95 3.05
N GLU A 430 9.89 38.43 3.62
CA GLU A 430 9.78 37.92 4.98
C GLU A 430 8.85 36.68 4.99
N VAL A 431 9.44 35.51 5.25
CA VAL A 431 8.72 34.23 5.40
C VAL A 431 8.21 34.14 6.84
N SER A 432 6.92 33.85 7.03
CA SER A 432 6.36 33.61 8.37
C SER A 432 6.77 32.23 8.89
N ASP A 433 6.79 32.05 10.21
CA ASP A 433 7.07 30.73 10.82
C ASP A 433 6.09 29.66 10.29
N SER A 434 4.82 30.03 10.08
CA SER A 434 3.79 29.15 9.50
C SER A 434 4.04 28.82 8.03
N GLN A 435 4.54 29.76 7.23
CA GLN A 435 4.94 29.51 5.84
C GLN A 435 6.17 28.58 5.77
N SER A 436 7.12 28.70 6.69
CA SER A 436 8.27 27.78 6.80
C SER A 436 7.82 26.36 7.15
N SER A 437 6.89 26.20 8.08
CA SER A 437 6.32 24.88 8.42
C SER A 437 5.53 24.26 7.26
N LEU A 438 4.81 25.08 6.47
CA LEU A 438 4.13 24.60 5.26
C LEU A 438 5.11 24.14 4.19
N GLN A 439 6.23 24.84 4.01
CA GLN A 439 7.29 24.44 3.08
C GLN A 439 7.89 23.08 3.47
N GLU A 440 8.29 22.90 4.74
CA GLU A 440 8.86 21.64 5.21
C GLU A 440 7.88 20.46 5.03
N ARG A 441 6.58 20.68 5.28
CA ARG A 441 5.55 19.67 5.02
C ARG A 441 5.39 19.36 3.54
N GLN A 442 5.43 20.39 2.70
CA GLN A 442 5.31 20.25 1.25
C GLN A 442 6.48 19.47 0.65
N GLU A 443 7.70 19.62 1.17
CA GLU A 443 8.87 18.82 0.78
C GLU A 443 8.71 17.36 1.19
N ARG A 444 8.26 17.08 2.43
CA ARG A 444 8.06 15.71 2.90
C ARG A 444 6.93 14.99 2.16
N VAL A 445 5.85 15.69 1.79
CA VAL A 445 4.80 15.13 0.92
C VAL A 445 5.38 14.83 -0.47
N ALA A 446 6.22 15.70 -1.02
CA ALA A 446 6.88 15.45 -2.31
C ALA A 446 7.79 14.21 -2.24
N GLU A 447 8.60 14.07 -1.18
CA GLU A 447 9.46 12.91 -0.96
C GLU A 447 8.65 11.62 -0.79
N ALA A 448 7.57 11.64 -0.01
CA ALA A 448 6.70 10.48 0.18
C ALA A 448 5.97 10.06 -1.11
N LEU A 449 5.52 11.03 -1.92
CA LEU A 449 4.94 10.76 -3.25
C LEU A 449 5.98 10.20 -4.22
N GLN A 450 7.23 10.67 -4.14
CA GLN A 450 8.34 10.14 -4.94
C GLN A 450 8.69 8.71 -4.52
N ASP A 451 8.77 8.42 -3.22
CA ASP A 451 8.98 7.07 -2.71
C ASP A 451 7.89 6.11 -3.21
N LEU A 452 6.63 6.56 -3.16
CA LEU A 452 5.51 5.78 -3.66
C LEU A 452 5.62 5.52 -5.18
N ALA A 453 6.00 6.53 -5.96
CA ALA A 453 6.22 6.39 -7.40
C ALA A 453 7.40 5.46 -7.75
N GLU A 454 8.42 5.40 -6.90
CA GLU A 454 9.58 4.50 -7.06
C GLU A 454 9.32 3.07 -6.53
N GLY A 455 8.10 2.77 -6.09
CA GLY A 455 7.72 1.46 -5.52
C GLY A 455 8.20 1.24 -4.08
N ARG A 456 8.67 2.30 -3.41
CA ARG A 456 9.11 2.34 -2.01
C ARG A 456 7.94 2.66 -1.07
N ALA A 457 6.89 1.84 -1.13
CA ALA A 457 5.67 2.06 -0.34
C ALA A 457 5.91 2.02 1.18
N GLY A 458 6.90 1.25 1.64
CA GLY A 458 7.28 1.19 3.06
C GLY A 458 7.88 2.50 3.57
N GLU A 459 8.66 3.17 2.72
CA GLU A 459 9.27 4.47 2.98
C GLU A 459 8.23 5.59 2.88
N ALA A 460 7.37 5.58 1.85
CA ALA A 460 6.26 6.51 1.73
C ALA A 460 5.32 6.45 2.95
N LEU A 461 5.01 5.24 3.44
CA LEU A 461 4.22 5.04 4.66
C LEU A 461 4.92 5.62 5.89
N ALA A 462 6.23 5.40 6.04
CA ALA A 462 6.99 5.92 7.16
C ALA A 462 7.01 7.46 7.17
N SER A 463 7.25 8.08 6.00
CA SER A 463 7.24 9.53 5.81
C SER A 463 5.86 10.13 6.12
N LEU A 464 4.79 9.51 5.62
CA LEU A 464 3.42 9.92 5.92
C LEU A 464 3.13 9.92 7.43
N GLN A 465 3.57 8.88 8.14
CA GLN A 465 3.34 8.77 9.57
C GLN A 465 4.20 9.72 10.41
N GLU A 466 5.41 10.00 9.98
CA GLU A 466 6.24 11.02 10.60
C GLU A 466 5.55 12.39 10.50
N MET A 467 5.04 12.74 9.33
CA MET A 467 4.24 13.96 9.15
C MET A 467 2.99 13.98 10.04
N GLN A 468 2.26 12.87 10.15
CA GLN A 468 1.11 12.77 11.05
C GLN A 468 1.50 12.88 12.54
N SER A 469 2.66 12.33 12.92
CA SER A 469 3.20 12.42 14.28
C SER A 469 3.57 13.85 14.65
N GLU A 470 4.26 14.56 13.76
CA GLU A 470 4.61 15.98 13.95
C GLU A 470 3.36 16.85 14.04
N ARG A 471 2.37 16.64 13.16
CA ARG A 471 1.06 17.31 13.24
C ARG A 471 0.39 17.08 14.59
N ALA A 472 0.43 15.85 15.09
CA ALA A 472 -0.17 15.55 16.39
C ALA A 472 0.58 16.18 17.56
N ALA A 473 1.91 16.30 17.47
CA ALA A 473 2.72 17.00 18.45
C ALA A 473 2.46 18.52 18.44
N GLU A 474 2.39 19.13 17.26
CA GLU A 474 2.00 20.53 17.10
C GLU A 474 0.59 20.81 17.60
N LEU A 475 -0.35 19.89 17.30
CA LEU A 475 -1.71 19.92 17.80
C LEU A 475 -1.74 19.83 19.34
N ALA A 476 -1.01 18.88 19.93
CA ALA A 476 -0.90 18.74 21.38
C ALA A 476 -0.33 20.02 22.03
N GLN A 477 0.69 20.62 21.42
CA GLN A 477 1.27 21.87 21.90
C GLN A 477 0.30 23.05 21.77
N ALA A 478 -0.44 23.15 20.66
CA ALA A 478 -1.48 24.15 20.48
C ALA A 478 -2.63 23.98 21.51
N ILE A 479 -2.98 22.73 21.83
CA ILE A 479 -3.96 22.40 22.86
C ILE A 479 -3.44 22.81 24.25
N ASP A 480 -2.17 22.54 24.57
CA ASP A 480 -1.56 22.92 25.85
C ASP A 480 -1.50 24.43 26.04
N ASP A 481 -1.19 25.18 24.98
CA ASP A 481 -1.20 26.65 24.98
C ASP A 481 -2.59 27.23 25.30
N VAL A 482 -3.67 26.55 24.88
CA VAL A 482 -5.06 26.93 25.16
C VAL A 482 -5.52 26.42 26.53
N ALA A 483 -5.15 25.20 26.92
CA ALA A 483 -5.49 24.59 28.20
C ALA A 483 -4.88 25.36 29.38
N ALA A 484 -3.72 25.99 29.19
CA ALA A 484 -3.10 26.90 30.15
C ALA A 484 -3.96 28.14 30.47
N VAL A 485 -4.95 28.46 29.62
CA VAL A 485 -5.84 29.62 29.75
C VAL A 485 -7.26 29.22 30.23
N GLU A 486 -7.79 28.04 29.86
CA GLU A 486 -9.19 27.64 30.12
C GLU A 486 -9.42 26.39 31.02
N GLY A 487 -8.37 25.69 31.47
CA GLY A 487 -8.45 24.56 32.43
C GLY A 487 -8.60 23.15 31.81
N ASP A 488 -8.96 22.17 32.66
CA ASP A 488 -8.86 20.70 32.45
C ASP A 488 -9.45 20.04 31.16
N PRO A 489 -10.48 20.55 30.45
CA PRO A 489 -11.15 19.78 29.38
C PRO A 489 -10.25 19.36 28.21
N LEU A 490 -9.16 20.09 27.96
CA LEU A 490 -8.27 19.91 26.81
C LEU A 490 -7.04 19.02 27.10
N ARG A 491 -6.73 18.79 28.38
CA ARG A 491 -5.51 18.09 28.81
C ARG A 491 -5.49 16.62 28.41
N GLN A 492 -6.65 15.96 28.44
CA GLN A 492 -6.79 14.54 28.09
C GLN A 492 -6.54 14.31 26.58
N ALA A 493 -6.96 15.23 25.73
CA ALA A 493 -6.71 15.18 24.30
C ALA A 493 -5.23 15.36 23.97
N SER A 494 -4.57 16.31 24.64
CA SER A 494 -3.12 16.54 24.50
C SER A 494 -2.31 15.31 24.91
N GLU A 495 -2.63 14.67 26.04
CA GLU A 495 -1.94 13.44 26.47
C GLU A 495 -2.09 12.28 25.49
N MET A 496 -3.27 12.11 24.88
CA MET A 496 -3.51 11.07 23.88
C MET A 496 -2.82 11.35 22.55
N ALA A 497 -2.81 12.60 22.09
CA ALA A 497 -2.07 13.03 20.90
C ALA A 497 -0.56 12.81 21.07
N ASN A 498 -0.01 13.18 22.23
CA ASN A 498 1.40 12.94 22.57
C ASN A 498 1.77 11.46 22.61
N GLN A 499 0.90 10.60 23.17
CA GLN A 499 1.12 9.15 23.16
C GLN A 499 1.04 8.56 21.75
N GLY A 500 0.14 9.06 20.90
CA GLY A 500 0.07 8.66 19.49
C GLY A 500 1.33 9.02 18.73
N ALA A 501 1.84 10.24 18.90
CA ALA A 501 3.09 10.71 18.27
C ALA A 501 4.31 9.89 18.70
N GLN A 502 4.42 9.56 19.99
CA GLN A 502 5.50 8.70 20.49
C GLN A 502 5.44 7.28 19.90
N ASN A 503 4.25 6.71 19.73
CA ASN A 503 4.07 5.40 19.13
C ASN A 503 4.39 5.42 17.63
N ALA A 504 4.00 6.46 16.90
CA ALA A 504 4.31 6.63 15.47
C ALA A 504 5.83 6.76 15.25
N SER A 505 6.51 7.57 16.07
CA SER A 505 7.97 7.74 16.01
C SER A 505 8.73 6.44 16.30
N GLN A 506 8.34 5.69 17.34
CA GLN A 506 8.95 4.38 17.63
C GLN A 506 8.75 3.40 16.47
N ALA A 507 7.61 3.48 15.80
CA ALA A 507 7.28 2.58 14.72
C ALA A 507 8.08 2.87 13.45
N SER A 508 8.28 4.15 13.13
CA SER A 508 9.21 4.57 12.06
C SER A 508 10.63 4.06 12.34
N GLN A 509 11.08 4.13 13.60
CA GLN A 509 12.40 3.61 13.98
C GLN A 509 12.48 2.08 13.87
N ALA A 510 11.43 1.36 14.27
CA ALA A 510 11.36 -0.09 14.08
C ALA A 510 11.33 -0.49 12.59
N GLN A 511 10.72 0.32 11.73
CA GLN A 511 10.70 0.12 10.28
C GLN A 511 12.13 0.28 9.70
N GLN A 512 12.86 1.31 10.12
CA GLN A 512 14.27 1.54 9.73
C GLN A 512 15.21 0.41 10.20
N ASP A 513 14.91 -0.20 11.35
CA ASP A 513 15.66 -1.34 11.89
C ASP A 513 15.26 -2.69 11.23
N GLY A 514 14.39 -2.68 10.22
CA GLY A 514 13.92 -3.88 9.51
C GLY A 514 12.90 -4.72 10.30
N GLN A 515 12.30 -4.17 11.36
CA GLN A 515 11.36 -4.86 12.25
C GLN A 515 9.89 -4.57 11.85
N ALA A 516 9.50 -4.98 10.64
CA ALA A 516 8.20 -4.69 10.06
C ALA A 516 6.99 -5.08 10.95
N GLN A 517 7.06 -6.21 11.66
CA GLN A 517 5.99 -6.62 12.58
C GLN A 517 5.84 -5.71 13.80
N GLN A 518 6.95 -5.20 14.33
CA GLN A 518 6.94 -4.30 15.47
C GLN A 518 6.49 -2.90 15.05
N ALA A 519 6.95 -2.43 13.88
CA ALA A 519 6.48 -1.19 13.27
C ALA A 519 4.96 -1.22 13.04
N SER A 520 4.43 -2.27 12.42
CA SER A 520 2.99 -2.44 12.18
C SER A 520 2.15 -2.37 13.48
N GLN A 521 2.57 -3.06 14.55
CA GLN A 521 1.86 -3.02 15.83
C GLN A 521 1.88 -1.62 16.46
N GLN A 522 3.02 -0.93 16.38
CA GLN A 522 3.15 0.42 16.94
C GLN A 522 2.38 1.46 16.09
N HIS A 523 2.30 1.28 14.76
CA HIS A 523 1.41 2.07 13.90
C HIS A 523 -0.06 1.93 14.29
N GLN A 524 -0.54 0.70 14.52
CA GLN A 524 -1.92 0.47 14.96
C GLN A 524 -2.22 1.18 16.29
N GLN A 525 -1.29 1.13 17.25
CA GLN A 525 -1.44 1.81 18.53
C GLN A 525 -1.42 3.33 18.38
N ALA A 526 -0.60 3.88 17.49
CA ALA A 526 -0.55 5.31 17.19
C ALA A 526 -1.91 5.80 16.63
N SER A 527 -2.42 5.12 15.59
CA SER A 527 -3.72 5.43 14.97
C SER A 527 -4.87 5.40 15.99
N GLN A 528 -4.92 4.38 16.85
CA GLN A 528 -5.93 4.30 17.92
C GLN A 528 -5.83 5.49 18.90
N LYS A 529 -4.62 5.90 19.27
CA LYS A 529 -4.41 7.04 20.18
C LYS A 529 -4.80 8.36 19.55
N PHE A 530 -4.54 8.56 18.27
CA PHE A 530 -5.00 9.75 17.54
C PHE A 530 -6.52 9.81 17.45
N ALA A 531 -7.19 8.69 17.15
CA ALA A 531 -8.66 8.63 17.15
C ALA A 531 -9.27 8.96 18.54
N GLN A 532 -8.62 8.52 19.63
CA GLN A 532 -9.07 8.85 20.99
C GLN A 532 -8.81 10.32 21.35
N ALA A 533 -7.67 10.88 20.94
CA ALA A 533 -7.35 12.30 21.13
C ALA A 533 -8.38 13.19 20.45
N GLN A 534 -8.75 12.84 19.22
CA GLN A 534 -9.78 13.48 18.42
C GLN A 534 -11.17 13.42 19.08
N GLN A 535 -11.58 12.27 19.62
CA GLN A 535 -12.84 12.15 20.35
C GLN A 535 -12.85 13.00 21.63
N SER A 536 -11.68 13.14 22.27
CA SER A 536 -11.52 13.97 23.46
C SER A 536 -11.58 15.46 23.11
N LEU A 537 -10.96 15.89 22.01
CA LEU A 537 -11.10 17.25 21.47
C LEU A 537 -12.55 17.59 21.16
N GLN A 538 -13.27 16.66 20.54
CA GLN A 538 -14.70 16.81 20.25
C GLN A 538 -15.53 17.00 21.53
N SER A 539 -15.22 16.25 22.58
CA SER A 539 -15.91 16.36 23.87
C SER A 539 -15.58 17.69 24.57
N ALA A 540 -14.31 18.10 24.51
CA ALA A 540 -13.83 19.35 25.07
C ALA A 540 -14.48 20.56 24.39
N SER A 541 -14.59 20.54 23.06
CA SER A 541 -15.20 21.63 22.30
C SER A 541 -16.69 21.78 22.58
N GLN A 542 -17.43 20.68 22.75
CA GLN A 542 -18.84 20.71 23.16
C GLN A 542 -19.02 21.30 24.57
N GLN A 543 -18.11 20.97 25.50
CA GLN A 543 -18.14 21.54 26.86
C GLN A 543 -17.80 23.03 26.86
N LEU A 544 -16.85 23.46 26.03
CA LEU A 544 -16.52 24.87 25.85
C LEU A 544 -17.69 25.64 25.21
N ALA A 545 -18.36 25.06 24.22
CA ALA A 545 -19.57 25.62 23.61
C ALA A 545 -20.68 25.86 24.64
N GLN A 546 -20.91 24.89 25.52
CA GLN A 546 -21.92 24.98 26.57
C GLN A 546 -21.55 26.01 27.66
N LYS A 547 -20.27 26.14 28.00
CA LYS A 547 -19.81 27.19 28.93
C LYS A 547 -19.93 28.58 28.31
N ALA A 548 -19.60 28.72 27.04
CA ALA A 548 -19.75 29.97 26.30
C ALA A 548 -21.21 30.42 26.23
N SER A 549 -22.16 29.52 25.98
CA SER A 549 -23.59 29.85 25.97
C SER A 549 -24.11 30.23 27.37
N GLN A 550 -23.68 29.53 28.43
CA GLN A 550 -24.03 29.88 29.81
C GLN A 550 -23.44 31.22 30.26
N ALA A 551 -22.24 31.57 29.79
CA ALA A 551 -21.61 32.87 30.07
C ALA A 551 -22.31 34.03 29.32
N ALA A 552 -22.79 33.79 28.09
CA ALA A 552 -23.57 34.76 27.32
C ALA A 552 -24.91 35.09 28.01
N GLU A 553 -25.53 34.12 28.70
CA GLU A 553 -26.77 34.30 29.47
C GLU A 553 -26.60 35.03 30.82
N GLN A 554 -25.36 35.22 31.30
CA GLN A 554 -25.05 35.90 32.59
C GLN A 554 -24.57 37.36 32.45
N SER A 555 -24.85 38.00 31.32
CA SER A 555 -24.37 39.36 31.01
C SER A 555 -25.06 40.48 31.81
N GLU A 556 -24.71 40.64 33.09
CA GLU A 556 -24.94 41.87 33.90
C GLU A 556 -23.81 42.18 34.90
N ASN A 557 -22.55 41.80 34.63
CA ASN A 557 -21.42 42.18 35.50
C ASN A 557 -20.25 42.82 34.72
N PRO A 558 -19.96 44.13 34.90
CA PRO A 558 -18.99 44.88 34.10
C PRO A 558 -17.51 44.60 34.41
N ASN A 559 -17.20 43.53 35.17
CA ASN A 559 -15.84 43.19 35.61
C ASN A 559 -15.39 41.77 35.20
N GLN A 560 -16.04 41.14 34.22
CA GLN A 560 -15.60 39.88 33.63
C GLN A 560 -15.25 40.06 32.15
N ALA A 561 -14.32 39.22 31.67
CA ALA A 561 -13.76 39.26 30.32
C ALA A 561 -14.86 39.28 29.24
N PRO A 562 -14.63 39.93 28.08
CA PRO A 562 -15.61 39.99 27.02
C PRO A 562 -16.03 38.60 26.56
N ALA A 563 -17.29 38.45 26.13
CA ALA A 563 -17.81 37.25 25.51
C ALA A 563 -16.89 36.75 24.35
N PRO A 564 -16.91 35.44 24.03
CA PRO A 564 -16.14 34.88 22.93
C PRO A 564 -16.34 35.71 21.66
N GLY A 565 -15.27 36.29 21.12
CA GLY A 565 -15.33 37.03 19.86
C GLY A 565 -15.70 36.11 18.68
N ASP A 566 -16.01 36.71 17.52
CA ASP A 566 -16.42 35.99 16.30
C ASP A 566 -15.44 34.86 15.90
N ALA A 567 -14.14 35.02 16.16
CA ALA A 567 -13.13 33.99 15.91
C ALA A 567 -13.31 32.72 16.77
N MET A 568 -13.76 32.86 18.02
CA MET A 568 -14.03 31.71 18.89
C MET A 568 -15.33 31.01 18.50
N ALA A 569 -16.33 31.76 18.03
CA ALA A 569 -17.57 31.21 17.47
C ALA A 569 -17.31 30.43 16.16
N GLU A 570 -16.42 30.92 15.30
CA GLU A 570 -15.98 30.21 14.10
C GLU A 570 -15.18 28.94 14.43
N ALA A 571 -14.30 28.99 15.44
CA ALA A 571 -13.57 27.82 15.94
C ALA A 571 -14.51 26.75 16.52
N LEU A 572 -15.53 27.18 17.27
CA LEU A 572 -16.59 26.32 17.81
C LEU A 572 -17.47 25.71 16.70
N GLN A 573 -17.77 26.45 15.65
CA GLN A 573 -18.52 25.96 14.49
C GLN A 573 -17.73 24.93 13.67
N LYS A 574 -16.43 25.19 13.41
CA LYS A 574 -15.54 24.23 12.74
C LYS A 574 -15.34 22.97 13.58
N SER A 575 -15.27 23.11 14.90
CA SER A 575 -15.23 21.95 15.81
C SER A 575 -16.53 21.14 15.82
N ALA A 576 -17.69 21.78 15.71
CA ALA A 576 -18.97 21.10 15.57
C ALA A 576 -19.13 20.40 14.20
N GLN A 577 -18.51 20.93 13.14
CA GLN A 577 -18.43 20.26 11.83
C GLN A 577 -17.50 19.03 11.89
N ALA A 578 -16.33 19.15 12.53
CA ALA A 578 -15.44 18.02 12.82
C ALA A 578 -16.14 16.92 13.64
N ALA A 579 -16.97 17.33 14.61
CA ALA A 579 -17.76 16.45 15.46
C ALA A 579 -18.81 15.63 14.67
N ASN A 580 -19.45 16.24 13.66
CA ASN A 580 -20.41 15.55 12.81
C ASN A 580 -19.73 14.54 11.87
N SER A 581 -18.55 14.85 11.35
CA SER A 581 -17.78 13.96 10.47
C SER A 581 -17.24 12.72 11.20
N ALA A 582 -16.87 12.87 12.48
CA ALA A 582 -16.35 11.77 13.33
C ALA A 582 -17.41 10.69 13.66
N GLN A 583 -18.69 11.06 13.74
CA GLN A 583 -19.77 10.09 14.01
C GLN A 583 -20.11 9.21 12.79
N SER A 584 -19.60 9.53 11.61
CA SER A 584 -19.89 8.85 10.34
C SER A 584 -18.93 7.70 9.99
N GLY A 585 -17.97 7.37 10.86
CA GLY A 585 -16.93 6.35 10.58
C GLY A 585 -15.66 6.91 9.91
N GLN A 586 -15.65 8.19 9.54
CA GLN A 586 -14.54 8.86 8.85
C GLN A 586 -13.52 9.42 9.86
N GLN A 587 -12.81 8.54 10.56
CA GLN A 587 -11.80 8.92 11.57
C GLN A 587 -10.73 9.87 11.00
N GLN A 588 -10.36 9.73 9.73
CA GLN A 588 -9.30 10.50 9.08
C GLN A 588 -9.76 11.92 8.64
N GLN A 589 -10.98 12.09 8.09
CA GLN A 589 -11.52 13.43 7.75
C GLN A 589 -11.79 14.27 9.00
N ALA A 590 -12.27 13.63 10.06
CA ALA A 590 -12.47 14.33 11.30
C ALA A 590 -11.14 14.73 11.96
N ALA A 591 -9.98 14.16 11.59
CA ALA A 591 -8.67 14.52 12.12
C ALA A 591 -8.18 15.84 11.50
N ALA A 592 -8.31 15.98 10.17
CA ALA A 592 -8.08 17.23 9.46
C ALA A 592 -9.02 18.36 9.94
N GLN A 593 -10.30 18.06 10.14
CA GLN A 593 -11.26 19.04 10.65
C GLN A 593 -11.04 19.36 12.15
N ALA A 594 -10.56 18.41 12.96
CA ALA A 594 -10.14 18.67 14.33
C ALA A 594 -8.88 19.54 14.39
N GLN A 595 -7.96 19.40 13.44
CA GLN A 595 -6.78 20.25 13.29
C GLN A 595 -7.17 21.68 12.91
N ALA A 596 -8.04 21.86 11.90
CA ALA A 596 -8.56 23.17 11.52
C ALA A 596 -9.35 23.85 12.67
N ALA A 597 -10.07 23.06 13.48
CA ALA A 597 -10.74 23.53 14.68
C ALA A 597 -9.74 23.94 15.79
N ALA A 598 -8.65 23.20 15.95
CA ALA A 598 -7.60 23.50 16.92
C ALA A 598 -6.76 24.72 16.52
N GLU A 599 -6.47 24.92 15.23
CA GLU A 599 -5.83 26.12 14.70
C GLU A 599 -6.74 27.35 14.83
N ALA A 600 -8.04 27.20 14.57
CA ALA A 600 -9.02 28.25 14.83
C ALA A 600 -9.14 28.59 16.32
N LEU A 601 -9.07 27.58 17.20
CA LEU A 601 -8.99 27.76 18.66
C LEU A 601 -7.71 28.48 19.08
N LYS A 602 -6.56 28.14 18.48
CA LYS A 602 -5.26 28.80 18.70
C LYS A 602 -5.31 30.27 18.28
N LYS A 603 -5.92 30.57 17.13
CA LYS A 603 -6.14 31.95 16.64
C LYS A 603 -7.07 32.73 17.58
N ALA A 604 -8.19 32.13 17.97
CA ALA A 604 -9.12 32.74 18.94
C ALA A 604 -8.46 33.01 20.31
N ALA A 605 -7.63 32.08 20.80
CA ALA A 605 -6.91 32.20 22.06
C ALA A 605 -5.80 33.27 22.00
N SER A 606 -5.06 33.34 20.90
CA SER A 606 -4.03 34.38 20.69
C SER A 606 -4.63 35.78 20.53
N GLU A 607 -5.79 35.92 19.87
CA GLU A 607 -6.55 37.17 19.81
C GLU A 607 -7.09 37.57 21.19
N ALA A 608 -7.63 36.63 21.97
CA ALA A 608 -8.05 36.85 23.35
C ALA A 608 -6.89 37.31 24.24
N MET A 609 -5.71 36.68 24.13
CA MET A 609 -4.49 37.08 24.84
C MET A 609 -3.95 38.46 24.40
N SER A 610 -4.02 38.78 23.10
CA SER A 610 -3.62 40.08 22.55
C SER A 610 -4.54 41.20 23.06
N ASN A 611 -5.85 40.92 23.15
CA ASN A 611 -6.83 41.84 23.72
C ASN A 611 -6.65 42.02 25.24
N MET A 612 -6.27 40.98 25.99
CA MET A 612 -5.88 41.11 27.40
C MET A 612 -4.60 41.95 27.59
N LYS A 613 -3.59 41.82 26.72
CA LYS A 613 -2.38 42.67 26.76
C LYS A 613 -2.65 44.14 26.42
N LYS A 614 -3.64 44.42 25.57
CA LYS A 614 -4.08 45.80 25.26
C LYS A 614 -4.99 46.40 26.33
N GLY A 615 -5.67 45.56 27.12
CA GLY A 615 -6.57 45.93 28.21
C GLY A 615 -5.97 45.72 29.61
N GLY A 616 -4.85 46.35 29.94
CA GLY A 616 -4.35 46.32 31.32
C GLY A 616 -2.91 46.78 31.48
N LYS A 617 -2.72 48.06 31.83
CA LYS A 617 -1.48 48.47 32.50
C LYS A 617 -1.59 48.01 33.96
N PRO A 618 -0.65 47.23 34.52
CA PRO A 618 -0.66 46.89 35.93
C PRO A 618 -0.58 48.18 36.76
N GLY A 619 -1.58 48.44 37.59
CA GLY A 619 -1.59 49.60 38.49
C GLY A 619 -0.58 49.42 39.61
N ASP A 620 0.26 50.43 39.81
CA ASP A 620 1.21 50.57 40.92
C ASP A 620 0.47 50.51 42.29
N PRO A 621 0.93 49.69 43.27
CA PRO A 621 0.26 49.49 44.55
C PRO A 621 0.60 50.58 45.59
N ALA A 622 0.49 51.86 45.24
CA ALA A 622 0.78 52.96 46.15
C ALA A 622 -0.21 54.12 46.00
N GLN A 623 -1.38 53.99 46.64
CA GLN A 623 -2.05 55.01 47.45
C GLN A 623 -3.53 54.65 47.63
N ALA A 624 -3.79 53.80 48.61
CA ALA A 624 -5.08 53.78 49.30
C ALA A 624 -5.06 54.88 50.38
N ASN A 625 -5.98 55.85 50.26
CA ASN A 625 -6.63 56.66 51.30
C ASN A 625 -6.81 58.13 50.88
N GLN A 626 -8.03 58.54 50.52
CA GLN A 626 -8.93 59.32 51.39
C GLN A 626 -10.24 59.69 50.66
N PRO A 627 -11.39 59.73 51.37
CA PRO A 627 -12.69 60.20 50.85
C PRO A 627 -13.05 61.64 51.28
N GLY A 628 -13.76 62.36 50.40
CA GLY A 628 -14.37 63.70 50.58
C GLY A 628 -14.08 64.63 49.39
N GLU A 629 -14.86 65.61 48.95
CA GLU A 629 -16.29 66.01 49.02
C GLU A 629 -16.47 67.07 47.87
N PRO A 630 -17.68 67.54 47.50
CA PRO A 630 -17.93 68.26 46.24
C PRO A 630 -17.70 69.78 46.34
N SER A 631 -17.43 70.46 45.22
CA SER A 631 -17.51 71.93 45.15
C SER A 631 -17.90 72.42 43.75
N ASP A 632 -19.10 73.00 43.68
CA ASP A 632 -19.57 73.94 42.66
C ASP A 632 -18.96 75.34 42.89
N GLN A 633 -18.53 76.04 41.82
CA GLN A 633 -18.83 77.47 41.58
C GLN A 633 -18.31 78.00 40.23
N VAL A 634 -19.26 78.15 39.29
CA VAL A 634 -19.66 79.31 38.45
C VAL A 634 -18.61 80.36 37.97
N ALA A 635 -18.68 80.60 36.64
CA ALA A 635 -17.97 81.46 35.66
C ALA A 635 -18.24 83.01 35.77
N PRO A 636 -18.07 83.94 34.75
CA PRO A 636 -17.68 83.90 33.30
C PRO A 636 -16.86 85.17 32.79
N PRO A 637 -16.98 85.71 31.55
CA PRO A 637 -16.70 85.22 30.17
C PRO A 637 -15.75 86.14 29.31
N SER A 638 -15.25 85.65 28.16
CA SER A 638 -14.87 86.39 26.90
C SER A 638 -13.98 85.46 26.02
N ASP A 639 -14.00 85.35 24.69
CA ASP A 639 -14.80 85.91 23.58
C ASP A 639 -14.63 84.99 22.35
N GLU A 640 -15.70 84.89 21.55
CA GLU A 640 -15.76 84.74 20.09
C GLU A 640 -14.82 83.76 19.36
N ALA A 641 -15.26 82.50 19.23
CA ALA A 641 -14.77 81.59 18.20
C ALA A 641 -15.67 81.67 16.95
N LYS A 642 -15.03 81.98 15.81
CA LYS A 642 -15.65 82.04 14.47
C LYS A 642 -16.22 80.69 14.05
N GLU A 643 -17.44 80.74 13.53
CA GLU A 643 -18.06 79.71 12.69
C GLU A 643 -17.12 79.32 11.54
N GLY A 644 -16.77 78.04 11.50
CA GLY A 644 -16.13 77.38 10.36
C GLY A 644 -16.94 76.15 10.01
N VAL A 645 -17.97 76.34 9.19
CA VAL A 645 -18.68 75.27 8.48
C VAL A 645 -17.66 74.45 7.68
N ARG A 646 -17.34 73.23 8.13
CA ARG A 646 -16.70 72.25 7.25
C ARG A 646 -17.75 71.77 6.26
N GLN A 647 -17.63 72.29 5.04
CA GLN A 647 -18.34 71.82 3.86
C GLN A 647 -18.15 70.31 3.70
N ALA A 648 -19.26 69.58 3.56
CA ALA A 648 -19.27 68.28 2.94
C ALA A 648 -18.76 68.42 1.50
N GLN A 649 -17.57 67.89 1.23
CA GLN A 649 -17.09 67.76 -0.15
C GLN A 649 -17.92 66.69 -0.84
N ALA A 650 -18.64 67.14 -1.87
CA ALA A 650 -19.53 66.34 -2.69
C ALA A 650 -18.81 65.17 -3.37
N ASN A 651 -19.42 63.99 -3.32
CA ASN A 651 -19.14 62.84 -4.17
C ASN A 651 -19.36 63.23 -5.65
N GLN A 652 -18.31 63.72 -6.32
CA GLN A 652 -18.30 63.84 -7.78
C GLN A 652 -17.72 62.57 -8.37
N GLY A 653 -18.56 61.75 -9.03
CA GLY A 653 -18.11 60.63 -9.85
C GLY A 653 -19.03 59.40 -9.89
N VAL A 654 -19.87 59.21 -8.86
CA VAL A 654 -20.77 58.04 -8.77
C VAL A 654 -22.16 58.42 -9.27
N PRO A 655 -22.75 57.67 -10.22
CA PRO A 655 -24.16 57.85 -10.60
C PRO A 655 -25.09 57.78 -9.40
N ALA A 656 -26.04 58.72 -9.29
CA ALA A 656 -26.88 58.89 -8.09
C ALA A 656 -27.73 57.65 -7.73
N GLU A 657 -28.05 56.80 -8.71
CA GLU A 657 -28.74 55.52 -8.49
C GLU A 657 -27.86 54.52 -7.70
N LEU A 658 -26.55 54.52 -7.94
CA LEU A 658 -25.60 53.59 -7.30
C LEU A 658 -25.18 54.07 -5.90
N ALA A 659 -25.10 55.38 -5.69
CA ALA A 659 -24.87 55.94 -4.36
C ALA A 659 -26.03 55.63 -3.38
N LYS A 660 -27.27 55.48 -3.87
CA LYS A 660 -28.42 55.04 -3.05
C LYS A 660 -28.36 53.57 -2.63
N LEU A 661 -27.59 52.75 -3.34
CA LEU A 661 -27.39 51.33 -3.05
C LEU A 661 -26.16 51.09 -2.16
N GLY A 662 -25.55 52.14 -1.61
CA GLY A 662 -24.42 52.04 -0.69
C GLY A 662 -23.06 51.86 -1.36
N ILE A 663 -22.97 51.94 -2.69
CA ILE A 663 -21.71 51.82 -3.43
C ILE A 663 -20.92 53.13 -3.30
N ASN A 664 -19.74 53.05 -2.70
CA ASN A 664 -18.85 54.19 -2.52
C ASN A 664 -17.95 54.42 -3.75
N ALA A 665 -17.18 55.50 -3.74
CA ALA A 665 -16.34 55.89 -4.89
C ALA A 665 -15.24 54.88 -5.24
N ALA A 666 -14.69 54.16 -4.25
CA ALA A 666 -13.66 53.15 -4.47
C ALA A 666 -14.21 51.90 -5.14
N ASP A 667 -15.45 51.51 -4.79
CA ASP A 667 -16.16 50.39 -5.42
C ASP A 667 -16.57 50.74 -6.86
N TRP A 668 -16.95 51.99 -7.12
CA TRP A 668 -17.24 52.46 -8.48
C TRP A 668 -16.00 52.46 -9.38
N GLU A 669 -14.83 52.79 -8.84
CA GLU A 669 -13.56 52.78 -9.57
C GLU A 669 -13.10 51.33 -9.90
N LYS A 670 -13.31 50.37 -8.97
CA LYS A 670 -13.08 48.94 -9.23
C LYS A 670 -13.99 48.40 -10.33
N ILE A 671 -15.29 48.76 -10.33
CA ILE A 671 -16.25 48.34 -11.37
C ILE A 671 -15.86 48.92 -12.74
N GLN A 672 -15.35 50.14 -12.81
CA GLN A 672 -14.83 50.71 -14.06
C GLN A 672 -13.53 50.03 -14.54
N ALA A 673 -12.71 49.54 -13.62
CA ALA A 673 -11.47 48.83 -13.95
C ALA A 673 -11.74 47.42 -14.51
N THR A 674 -12.71 46.67 -13.97
CA THR A 674 -13.14 45.37 -14.52
C THR A 674 -13.85 45.52 -15.87
N LEU A 675 -14.61 46.60 -16.10
CA LEU A 675 -15.21 46.86 -17.43
C LEU A 675 -14.18 47.26 -18.50
N LYS A 676 -13.02 47.80 -18.12
CA LYS A 676 -11.94 48.16 -19.06
C LYS A 676 -11.06 46.97 -19.46
N THR A 677 -11.03 45.90 -18.68
CA THR A 677 -10.19 44.72 -18.95
C THR A 677 -10.82 43.75 -19.97
N ASP A 678 -12.13 43.85 -20.24
CA ASP A 678 -12.86 42.94 -21.14
C ASP A 678 -13.05 43.46 -22.59
N VAL A 679 -12.50 44.62 -22.98
CA VAL A 679 -12.73 45.23 -24.32
C VAL A 679 -11.42 45.49 -25.12
N SER A 680 -10.31 44.81 -24.80
CA SER A 680 -9.11 44.87 -25.65
C SER A 680 -8.30 43.57 -25.71
N GLY A 681 -8.91 42.54 -26.35
CA GLY A 681 -8.28 41.46 -27.13
C GLY A 681 -7.41 40.39 -26.44
N SER A 682 -7.43 39.09 -26.79
CA SER A 682 -8.33 38.21 -27.55
C SER A 682 -7.66 36.82 -27.60
N ARG A 683 -8.21 35.80 -26.92
CA ARG A 683 -8.32 34.41 -27.46
C ARG A 683 -9.57 33.75 -26.90
N ARG A 684 -10.33 33.17 -27.82
CA ARG A 684 -11.71 32.65 -27.68
C ARG A 684 -11.76 31.46 -26.72
N ALA A 685 -12.49 31.59 -25.62
CA ALA A 685 -13.12 30.47 -24.95
C ALA A 685 -14.62 30.51 -25.27
N VAL A 686 -15.14 29.38 -25.75
CA VAL A 686 -16.54 29.17 -26.10
C VAL A 686 -17.36 29.25 -24.81
N ILE A 687 -18.28 30.23 -24.73
CA ILE A 687 -19.24 30.32 -23.63
C ILE A 687 -20.15 29.07 -23.70
N PRO A 688 -20.31 28.30 -22.61
CA PRO A 688 -21.20 27.15 -22.55
C PRO A 688 -22.64 27.51 -22.95
N GLU A 689 -23.32 26.64 -23.70
CA GLU A 689 -24.67 26.91 -24.24
C GLU A 689 -25.70 27.27 -23.15
N ASP A 690 -25.51 26.78 -21.93
CA ASP A 690 -26.39 27.05 -20.79
C ASP A 690 -26.40 28.53 -20.36
N TYR A 691 -25.32 29.27 -20.65
CA TYR A 691 -25.26 30.71 -20.38
C TYR A 691 -26.01 31.56 -21.43
N ARG A 692 -26.20 31.06 -22.67
CA ARG A 692 -27.00 31.79 -23.68
C ARG A 692 -28.48 31.84 -23.31
N GLY A 693 -29.02 30.77 -22.73
CA GLY A 693 -30.42 30.70 -22.32
C GLY A 693 -30.78 31.64 -21.16
N LEU A 694 -29.86 31.77 -20.19
CA LEU A 694 -30.00 32.65 -19.02
C LEU A 694 -29.92 34.14 -19.41
N VAL A 695 -28.97 34.51 -20.27
CA VAL A 695 -28.81 35.89 -20.75
C VAL A 695 -29.98 36.29 -21.66
N GLN A 696 -30.48 35.39 -22.51
CA GLN A 696 -31.64 35.68 -23.36
C GLN A 696 -32.95 35.83 -22.56
N LYS A 697 -33.15 35.03 -21.50
CA LYS A 697 -34.29 35.20 -20.58
C LYS A 697 -34.22 36.51 -19.80
N TYR A 698 -33.03 36.93 -19.37
CA TYR A 698 -32.82 38.22 -18.69
C TYR A 698 -33.15 39.42 -19.60
N PHE A 699 -32.68 39.43 -20.85
CA PHE A 699 -32.99 40.50 -21.80
C PHE A 699 -34.45 40.49 -22.32
N GLN A 700 -35.11 39.33 -22.37
CA GLN A 700 -36.55 39.24 -22.65
C GLN A 700 -37.44 39.73 -21.49
N GLN A 701 -37.01 39.56 -20.23
CA GLN A 701 -37.72 40.10 -19.08
C GLN A 701 -37.58 41.63 -18.97
N VAL A 702 -36.41 42.17 -19.30
CA VAL A 702 -36.15 43.63 -19.26
C VAL A 702 -36.86 44.37 -20.41
N SER A 703 -37.05 43.73 -21.57
CA SER A 703 -37.74 44.35 -22.71
C SER A 703 -39.28 44.33 -22.64
N LYS A 704 -39.88 43.57 -21.70
CA LYS A 704 -41.34 43.58 -21.44
C LYS A 704 -41.76 44.57 -20.35
N LYS A 705 -40.82 45.26 -19.70
CA LYS A 705 -41.09 46.40 -18.82
C LYS A 705 -40.63 47.70 -19.48
N LYS A 706 -41.40 48.14 -20.47
CA LYS A 706 -41.49 49.55 -20.85
C LYS A 706 -42.95 49.90 -21.12
#